data_AF-A0A916Z879-F1
#
_entry.id   AF-A0A916Z879-F1
#
_cell.length_a   1.000
_cell.length_b   1.000
_cell.length_c   1.000
_cell.angle_alpha   90.00
_cell.angle_beta   90.00
_cell.angle_gamma   90.00
#
_symmetry.space_group_name_H-M   'P 1'
#
loop_
_entity.id
_entity.type
_entity.pdbx_description
1 polymer ?
#
loop_
_entity_poly.entity_id
_entity_poly.type
_entity_poly.pdbx_seq_one_letter_code
_entity_poly.pdbx_strand_id
1 'polypeptide(L)'
;MKKQLTLLLFILTFGAFGQANFSNSGGNWSFTQDFNTLITSSSATWTDNSTITGIYAQRTGTGTTIVANDGASNAGALYSYGTSTATERAIGSVGSGGAAAGNFSIGLRLTNNTGSPISSITVSYTGEQWRNSAAAAQTVAFSYITSNTAFSSVALTPSSALPTGYTAQAALDFTSPITGGTAGALNGNLAANRVAISSVINFTSPLPAGGEIILRWYDPDHTGSDHGLSIDDLTVSAGINTSPSLTVSPATINGLTYLENNGPSAGVSYSLSGLNLTPLANNITVTAPANFEVATSQNGSYADNLNVAYTGGTLFATQIFVRLKSGLAVGNYGGSGITVSNSGGGAASANVTVNGSVSNGLACGNATDIATVRATIPAQQTYTGSAGVTITGSITGIFGANKFYVQDATGGIAVFFTNVVTTNGLALGDVVRLTGTTARFNGESEIITLTCISKVSSGMVPAPTVFDSNNPLTNIALNDFLSANEGKLIKIVSANIQSTGTFVASTNYTVISCNNQGGTEIRIDATATNLIGTTIPTVTQDITGLVGRFINATGTDKLQLFPSLTTDLTNSANTCSVSGGCGLTTFTDDPNKLDVFNWNIEWLGHPTNGPSQSGTNDITQITNASNIIKDVKADVYMLQEICQYNPSNPADVTTAFGTILKALNDTYGANTFSGECSSAYSTSVADANPQRVCIIYKNSVVTKIYSKPMFENFTPATYPPTGTPSQFWASGRKPFKFLAKVNINNQTDTVLFVGLHAKSGSDLTSYNRRKYDVRAMYDTLQAEFPTRKTIVLGDLNDDVDKSIATGQISSYAPFLYTNPDETVIAGTRPSAFWNPISKTLSDANCASTASFPDYIDHQIISNEFYDNGVTGIKYSLASVSSFRPVVSNYSTTTSDHYPTVSRFEFGTACPQNLTLVDPTDSFSSGTQLKQASAVNGRIVATNMITGTANATFQAKSIELNAGFKADNGVIFKAEIGGCN
;
A
#
# COMPACT_ATOMS: atom_id res chain seq x y z
N MET A 1 51.33 33.35 -34.05
CA MET A 1 51.19 32.74 -35.39
C MET A 1 50.46 31.40 -35.26
N LYS A 2 49.13 31.38 -35.45
CA LYS A 2 48.35 30.15 -35.61
C LYS A 2 47.60 30.27 -36.94
N LYS A 3 47.80 29.27 -37.79
CA LYS A 3 47.50 29.24 -39.22
C LYS A 3 45.99 29.37 -39.48
N GLN A 4 45.61 30.27 -40.37
CA GLN A 4 44.30 30.33 -41.01
C GLN A 4 44.11 29.08 -41.88
N LEU A 5 43.04 28.34 -41.65
CA LEU A 5 42.56 27.28 -42.55
C LEU A 5 41.30 27.82 -43.24
N THR A 6 41.46 28.27 -44.47
CA THR A 6 40.39 28.72 -45.35
C THR A 6 39.61 27.48 -45.80
N LEU A 7 38.42 27.26 -45.23
CA LEU A 7 37.51 26.20 -45.68
C LEU A 7 36.74 26.72 -46.90
N LEU A 8 37.14 26.25 -48.07
CA LEU A 8 36.45 26.44 -49.34
C LEU A 8 35.06 25.77 -49.24
N LEU A 9 34.01 26.59 -49.18
CA LEU A 9 32.62 26.11 -49.16
C LEU A 9 32.28 25.59 -50.57
N PHE A 10 32.24 24.26 -50.73
CA PHE A 10 31.61 23.63 -51.88
C PHE A 10 30.13 24.04 -51.88
N ILE A 11 29.74 24.93 -52.79
CA ILE A 11 28.33 25.18 -53.10
C ILE A 11 27.83 23.91 -53.78
N LEU A 12 27.28 22.98 -53.00
CA LEU A 12 26.30 22.03 -53.52
C LEU A 12 25.10 22.86 -53.97
N THR A 13 24.97 23.09 -55.26
CA THR A 13 23.72 23.49 -55.88
C THR A 13 22.76 22.31 -55.73
N PHE A 14 22.09 22.24 -54.58
CA PHE A 14 20.82 21.51 -54.49
C PHE A 14 19.91 22.14 -55.53
N GLY A 15 19.51 21.36 -56.54
CA GLY A 15 18.50 21.79 -57.50
C GLY A 15 17.28 22.26 -56.71
N ALA A 16 16.98 23.55 -56.81
CA ALA A 16 15.76 24.11 -56.27
C ALA A 16 14.60 23.37 -56.95
N PHE A 17 13.87 22.57 -56.19
CA PHE A 17 12.64 21.97 -56.66
C PHE A 17 11.68 23.12 -57.03
N GLY A 18 11.00 22.98 -58.16
CA GLY A 18 10.23 24.04 -58.79
C GLY A 18 9.15 24.70 -57.92
N GLN A 19 9.33 25.98 -57.59
CA GLN A 19 8.38 26.84 -56.90
C GLN A 19 8.60 28.29 -57.32
N ALA A 20 7.52 29.07 -57.45
CA ALA A 20 7.61 30.51 -57.61
C ALA A 20 7.72 31.21 -56.25
N ASN A 21 8.31 32.40 -56.24
CA ASN A 21 8.52 33.21 -55.04
C ASN A 21 7.76 34.52 -55.15
N PHE A 22 7.35 35.07 -54.01
CA PHE A 22 6.91 36.46 -53.95
C PHE A 22 8.10 37.39 -54.21
N SER A 23 7.87 38.41 -55.01
CA SER A 23 8.80 39.52 -55.23
C SER A 23 8.44 40.68 -54.30
N ASN A 24 9.44 41.36 -53.74
CA ASN A 24 9.23 42.53 -52.88
C ASN A 24 9.39 43.82 -53.69
N SER A 25 8.33 44.61 -53.75
CA SER A 25 8.36 45.96 -54.29
C SER A 25 7.85 46.95 -53.24
N GLY A 26 8.78 47.69 -52.63
CA GLY A 26 8.44 48.75 -51.66
C GLY A 26 7.72 48.26 -50.39
N GLY A 27 7.95 47.01 -49.97
CA GLY A 27 7.28 46.40 -48.80
C GLY A 27 6.02 45.61 -49.15
N ASN A 28 5.58 45.63 -50.41
CA ASN A 28 4.50 44.78 -50.92
C ASN A 28 5.11 43.53 -51.55
N TRP A 29 4.66 42.36 -51.08
CA TRP A 29 5.11 41.07 -51.59
C TRP A 29 4.08 40.50 -52.56
N SER A 30 4.44 40.32 -53.83
CA SER A 30 3.51 39.82 -54.85
C SER A 30 4.15 38.88 -55.87
N PHE A 31 3.35 38.00 -56.45
CA PHE A 31 3.66 37.21 -57.65
C PHE A 31 2.71 37.65 -58.77
N THR A 32 3.23 37.78 -60.00
CA THR A 32 2.45 38.15 -61.19
C THR A 32 2.76 37.21 -62.36
N GLN A 33 1.75 36.87 -63.15
CA GLN A 33 1.88 36.09 -64.38
C GLN A 33 0.85 36.53 -65.40
N ASP A 34 1.31 37.01 -66.55
CA ASP A 34 0.51 37.51 -67.67
C ASP A 34 0.44 36.53 -68.84
N PHE A 35 1.09 35.36 -68.72
CA PHE A 35 1.12 34.25 -69.68
C PHE A 35 1.58 34.61 -71.12
N ASN A 36 2.01 35.84 -71.37
CA ASN A 36 2.41 36.39 -72.67
C ASN A 36 3.66 35.73 -73.28
N THR A 37 4.35 34.88 -72.52
CA THR A 37 5.47 34.06 -72.99
C THR A 37 5.03 32.73 -73.62
N LEU A 38 3.74 32.40 -73.59
CA LEU A 38 3.22 31.19 -74.21
C LEU A 38 3.28 31.23 -75.73
N ILE A 39 3.19 30.04 -76.35
CA ILE A 39 3.31 29.90 -77.80
C ILE A 39 2.22 30.65 -78.56
N THR A 40 2.59 31.25 -79.68
CA THR A 40 1.67 32.06 -80.50
C THR A 40 1.14 31.36 -81.74
N SER A 41 1.68 30.18 -82.07
CA SER A 41 1.25 29.35 -83.20
C SER A 41 1.58 27.87 -82.97
N SER A 42 0.89 26.98 -83.69
CA SER A 42 1.12 25.52 -83.66
C SER A 42 0.98 24.91 -82.25
N SER A 43 1.81 23.93 -81.89
CA SER A 43 1.83 23.30 -80.57
C SER A 43 3.25 23.15 -80.01
N ALA A 44 3.37 23.03 -78.69
CA ALA A 44 4.62 22.77 -77.98
C ALA A 44 4.39 21.80 -76.82
N THR A 45 5.44 21.10 -76.38
CA THR A 45 5.38 20.25 -75.19
C THR A 45 5.20 21.11 -73.94
N TRP A 46 4.19 20.79 -73.13
CA TRP A 46 4.01 21.36 -71.81
C TRP A 46 4.87 20.58 -70.81
N THR A 47 5.66 21.30 -70.01
CA THR A 47 6.43 20.73 -68.91
C THR A 47 6.19 21.56 -67.66
N ASP A 48 5.56 20.93 -66.66
CA ASP A 48 5.25 21.54 -65.37
C ASP A 48 6.48 22.26 -64.78
N ASN A 49 6.27 23.50 -64.32
CA ASN A 49 7.28 24.41 -63.76
C ASN A 49 8.44 24.81 -64.70
N SER A 50 8.48 24.32 -65.94
CA SER A 50 9.53 24.65 -66.92
C SER A 50 9.00 25.52 -68.05
N THR A 51 7.81 25.21 -68.57
CA THR A 51 7.15 26.05 -69.59
C THR A 51 6.86 27.44 -69.02
N ILE A 52 6.34 27.49 -67.80
CA ILE A 52 6.26 28.70 -66.98
C ILE A 52 6.64 28.33 -65.55
N THR A 53 7.56 29.07 -64.94
CA THR A 53 8.01 28.84 -63.57
C THR A 53 6.85 28.92 -62.58
N GLY A 54 6.72 27.91 -61.71
CA GLY A 54 5.69 27.81 -60.70
C GLY A 54 4.30 27.40 -61.21
N ILE A 55 4.07 27.32 -62.53
CA ILE A 55 2.79 26.93 -63.12
C ILE A 55 2.82 25.45 -63.54
N TYR A 56 1.71 24.78 -63.25
CA TYR A 56 1.48 23.36 -63.49
C TYR A 56 0.16 23.21 -64.26
N ALA A 57 0.10 22.26 -65.20
CA ALA A 57 -1.12 21.94 -65.92
C ALA A 57 -1.25 20.42 -66.09
N GLN A 58 -2.15 19.83 -65.30
CA GLN A 58 -2.42 18.39 -65.29
C GLN A 58 -3.78 18.12 -65.93
N ARG A 59 -3.92 16.96 -66.57
CA ARG A 59 -5.17 16.52 -67.19
C ARG A 59 -5.42 15.04 -66.94
N THR A 60 -6.67 14.57 -67.06
CA THR A 60 -6.97 13.14 -66.95
C THR A 60 -6.63 12.34 -68.21
N GLY A 61 -6.56 13.01 -69.37
CA GLY A 61 -6.05 12.42 -70.61
C GLY A 61 -4.53 12.28 -70.65
N THR A 62 -4.03 11.72 -71.76
CA THR A 62 -2.62 11.42 -71.99
C THR A 62 -1.88 12.47 -72.83
N GLY A 63 -2.53 13.57 -73.20
CA GLY A 63 -1.91 14.66 -73.97
C GLY A 63 -0.82 15.40 -73.19
N THR A 64 0.28 15.75 -73.87
CA THR A 64 1.46 16.39 -73.27
C THR A 64 1.77 17.78 -73.83
N THR A 65 0.90 18.31 -74.71
CA THR A 65 1.14 19.57 -75.42
C THR A 65 0.21 20.69 -74.96
N ILE A 66 0.67 21.92 -75.18
CA ILE A 66 -0.13 23.14 -75.25
C ILE A 66 -0.24 23.56 -76.72
N VAL A 67 -1.39 24.08 -77.14
CA VAL A 67 -1.69 24.43 -78.54
C VAL A 67 -2.09 25.91 -78.63
N ALA A 68 -1.61 26.65 -79.63
CA ALA A 68 -2.08 28.00 -79.87
C ALA A 68 -3.48 27.99 -80.49
N ASN A 69 -4.43 28.75 -79.93
CA ASN A 69 -5.82 28.77 -80.40
C ASN A 69 -6.42 30.17 -80.24
N ASP A 70 -7.17 30.64 -81.22
CA ASP A 70 -7.89 31.92 -81.19
C ASP A 70 -9.38 31.75 -80.86
N GLY A 71 -9.79 30.53 -80.49
CA GLY A 71 -11.17 30.14 -80.25
C GLY A 71 -11.79 29.30 -81.38
N ALA A 72 -11.15 29.23 -82.55
CA ALA A 72 -11.70 28.55 -83.72
C ALA A 72 -11.80 27.03 -83.55
N SER A 73 -10.80 26.40 -82.92
CA SER A 73 -10.79 24.94 -82.68
C SER A 73 -11.67 24.56 -81.49
N ASN A 74 -12.47 23.51 -81.65
CA ASN A 74 -13.27 22.87 -80.60
C ASN A 74 -12.65 21.55 -80.09
N ALA A 75 -11.47 21.17 -80.56
CA ALA A 75 -10.83 19.96 -80.06
C ALA A 75 -10.48 20.12 -78.58
N GLY A 76 -10.58 19.05 -77.79
CA GLY A 76 -10.12 19.10 -76.40
C GLY A 76 -8.60 19.21 -76.34
N ALA A 77 -8.07 20.22 -75.66
CA ALA A 77 -6.65 20.41 -75.40
C ALA A 77 -6.40 21.47 -74.31
N LEU A 78 -5.15 21.54 -73.83
CA LEU A 78 -4.63 22.73 -73.14
C LEU A 78 -4.23 23.76 -74.20
N TYR A 79 -4.66 25.00 -74.02
CA TYR A 79 -4.55 26.06 -74.99
C TYR A 79 -3.75 27.26 -74.46
N SER A 80 -2.94 27.79 -75.36
CA SER A 80 -2.40 29.15 -75.33
C SER A 80 -3.35 30.01 -76.16
N TYR A 81 -4.31 30.65 -75.49
CA TYR A 81 -5.33 31.44 -76.16
C TYR A 81 -4.82 32.82 -76.52
N GLY A 82 -5.14 33.30 -77.72
CA GLY A 82 -4.77 34.65 -78.16
C GLY A 82 -5.17 34.88 -79.61
N THR A 83 -5.42 36.13 -80.00
CA THR A 83 -5.82 36.44 -81.38
C THR A 83 -4.67 36.24 -82.36
N SER A 84 -4.81 35.33 -83.33
CA SER A 84 -3.80 35.05 -84.35
C SER A 84 -2.41 34.82 -83.73
N THR A 85 -1.37 35.54 -84.17
CA THR A 85 0.01 35.47 -83.66
C THR A 85 0.33 36.52 -82.60
N ALA A 86 -0.66 37.16 -81.97
CA ALA A 86 -0.45 38.14 -80.91
C ALA A 86 0.38 37.56 -79.75
N THR A 87 1.17 38.40 -79.08
CA THR A 87 1.95 38.01 -77.90
C THR A 87 1.12 38.05 -76.63
N GLU A 88 -0.03 38.72 -76.66
CA GLU A 88 -1.00 38.65 -75.58
C GLU A 88 -1.60 37.22 -75.56
N ARG A 89 -1.48 36.54 -74.41
CA ARG A 89 -1.86 35.13 -74.28
C ARG A 89 -2.46 34.82 -72.92
N ALA A 90 -3.56 34.07 -72.93
CA ALA A 90 -4.15 33.44 -71.74
C ALA A 90 -3.91 31.91 -71.74
N ILE A 91 -3.83 31.30 -70.55
CA ILE A 91 -3.75 29.83 -70.41
C ILE A 91 -5.13 29.24 -70.11
N GLY A 92 -5.55 28.25 -70.87
CA GLY A 92 -6.88 27.66 -70.71
C GLY A 92 -7.04 26.28 -71.31
N SER A 93 -8.28 25.80 -71.37
CA SER A 93 -8.60 24.48 -71.89
C SER A 93 -9.97 24.41 -72.55
N VAL A 94 -10.16 23.33 -73.32
CA VAL A 94 -11.46 22.78 -73.67
C VAL A 94 -11.45 21.34 -73.19
N GLY A 95 -12.40 20.97 -72.32
CA GLY A 95 -12.62 19.60 -71.89
C GLY A 95 -13.13 18.71 -73.02
N SER A 96 -12.77 17.42 -72.99
CA SER A 96 -13.38 16.42 -73.88
C SER A 96 -13.06 15.01 -73.40
N GLY A 97 -13.94 14.05 -73.68
CA GLY A 97 -13.66 12.61 -73.49
C GLY A 97 -12.58 12.01 -74.42
N GLY A 98 -11.91 12.80 -75.26
CA GLY A 98 -10.84 12.34 -76.15
C GLY A 98 -9.49 12.13 -75.43
N ALA A 99 -8.64 11.22 -75.93
CA ALA A 99 -7.40 10.81 -75.25
C ALA A 99 -6.41 11.96 -74.97
N ALA A 100 -6.39 13.02 -75.78
CA ALA A 100 -5.47 14.16 -75.60
C ALA A 100 -5.91 15.15 -74.48
N ALA A 101 -7.13 15.00 -73.99
CA ALA A 101 -7.80 15.90 -73.07
C ALA A 101 -8.63 15.09 -72.05
N GLY A 102 -9.53 15.75 -71.36
CA GLY A 102 -10.30 15.21 -70.24
C GLY A 102 -10.65 16.38 -69.35
N ASN A 103 -10.62 16.17 -68.04
CA ASN A 103 -10.62 17.27 -67.09
C ASN A 103 -9.22 17.88 -67.02
N PHE A 104 -9.14 19.18 -66.77
CA PHE A 104 -7.91 19.93 -66.58
C PHE A 104 -7.82 20.52 -65.18
N SER A 105 -6.60 20.71 -64.72
CA SER A 105 -6.29 21.53 -63.57
C SER A 105 -5.04 22.34 -63.85
N ILE A 106 -5.16 23.66 -63.78
CA ILE A 106 -4.04 24.59 -63.83
C ILE A 106 -3.73 24.96 -62.37
N GLY A 107 -2.46 25.03 -62.00
CA GLY A 107 -2.08 25.36 -60.64
C GLY A 107 -0.82 26.21 -60.53
N LEU A 108 -0.74 26.99 -59.46
CA LEU A 108 0.40 27.82 -59.10
C LEU A 108 0.94 27.40 -57.75
N ARG A 109 2.23 27.03 -57.67
CA ARG A 109 2.94 26.75 -56.42
C ARG A 109 3.79 27.94 -55.99
N LEU A 110 3.52 28.50 -54.81
CA LEU A 110 4.26 29.62 -54.23
C LEU A 110 4.87 29.26 -52.88
N THR A 111 6.07 29.75 -52.63
CA THR A 111 6.74 29.68 -51.32
C THR A 111 6.64 31.03 -50.60
N ASN A 112 6.39 31.00 -49.30
CA ASN A 112 6.53 32.17 -48.44
C ASN A 112 8.01 32.47 -48.20
N ASN A 113 8.61 33.25 -49.10
CA ASN A 113 9.97 33.77 -48.99
C ASN A 113 10.03 35.18 -48.38
N THR A 114 8.94 35.66 -47.75
CA THR A 114 8.85 37.04 -47.26
C THR A 114 9.66 37.29 -45.97
N GLY A 115 10.10 36.22 -45.30
CA GLY A 115 10.76 36.29 -43.99
C GLY A 115 9.80 36.45 -42.81
N SER A 116 8.50 36.63 -43.05
CA SER A 116 7.46 36.73 -42.02
C SER A 116 6.29 35.77 -42.33
N PRO A 117 5.50 35.35 -41.33
CA PRO A 117 4.28 34.61 -41.61
C PRO A 117 3.29 35.43 -42.44
N ILE A 118 2.74 34.84 -43.49
CA ILE A 118 1.68 35.44 -44.31
C ILE A 118 0.34 35.08 -43.65
N SER A 119 -0.47 36.08 -43.31
CA SER A 119 -1.77 35.87 -42.65
C SER A 119 -2.94 35.79 -43.64
N SER A 120 -2.76 36.38 -44.83
CA SER A 120 -3.72 36.35 -45.92
C SER A 120 -3.03 36.50 -47.26
N ILE A 121 -3.68 36.07 -48.34
CA ILE A 121 -3.31 36.46 -49.70
C ILE A 121 -4.50 37.09 -50.42
N THR A 122 -4.22 38.01 -51.33
CA THR A 122 -5.20 38.49 -52.31
C THR A 122 -4.86 37.86 -53.65
N VAL A 123 -5.76 37.08 -54.21
CA VAL A 123 -5.64 36.51 -55.55
C VAL A 123 -6.54 37.30 -56.48
N SER A 124 -6.01 37.77 -57.60
CA SER A 124 -6.76 38.42 -58.67
C SER A 124 -6.32 37.92 -60.03
N TYR A 125 -7.25 37.71 -60.96
CA TYR A 125 -6.97 37.32 -62.34
C TYR A 125 -8.16 37.67 -63.25
N THR A 126 -7.95 37.65 -64.55
CA THR A 126 -9.00 37.79 -65.57
C THR A 126 -9.41 36.41 -66.06
N GLY A 127 -10.67 36.03 -65.89
CA GLY A 127 -11.24 34.84 -66.53
C GLY A 127 -11.72 35.19 -67.93
N GLU A 128 -11.24 34.51 -68.96
CA GLU A 128 -11.59 34.79 -70.36
C GLU A 128 -12.22 33.59 -71.06
N GLN A 129 -13.25 33.86 -71.85
CA GLN A 129 -13.93 32.88 -72.70
C GLN A 129 -13.54 33.10 -74.17
N TRP A 130 -12.83 32.13 -74.72
CA TRP A 130 -12.34 32.13 -76.11
C TRP A 130 -13.20 31.31 -77.06
N ARG A 131 -14.11 30.49 -76.53
CA ARG A 131 -15.05 29.74 -77.38
C ARG A 131 -16.40 29.56 -76.69
N ASN A 132 -17.46 29.81 -77.44
CA ASN A 132 -18.82 29.41 -77.07
C ASN A 132 -19.16 28.08 -77.77
N SER A 133 -19.69 27.14 -77.01
CA SER A 133 -20.13 25.81 -77.49
C SER A 133 -21.64 25.71 -77.68
N ALA A 134 -22.37 26.81 -77.50
CA ALA A 134 -23.83 26.85 -77.38
C ALA A 134 -24.41 26.11 -76.16
N ALA A 135 -23.56 25.69 -75.22
CA ALA A 135 -23.97 25.09 -73.96
C ALA A 135 -24.43 26.14 -72.93
N ALA A 136 -24.97 25.65 -71.81
CA ALA A 136 -25.21 26.46 -70.62
C ALA A 136 -23.88 26.95 -70.02
N ALA A 137 -23.97 27.84 -69.02
CA ALA A 137 -22.79 28.36 -68.32
C ALA A 137 -21.89 27.23 -67.80
N GLN A 138 -20.58 27.38 -68.02
CA GLN A 138 -19.56 26.45 -67.56
C GLN A 138 -18.60 27.16 -66.63
N THR A 139 -18.16 26.44 -65.59
CA THR A 139 -17.36 27.01 -64.50
C THR A 139 -16.02 26.31 -64.38
N VAL A 140 -14.96 27.12 -64.28
CA VAL A 140 -13.64 26.74 -63.78
C VAL A 140 -13.59 27.01 -62.27
N ALA A 141 -13.54 25.95 -61.47
CA ALA A 141 -13.62 26.03 -60.01
C ALA A 141 -12.26 26.26 -59.36
N PHE A 142 -12.19 27.16 -58.37
CA PHE A 142 -10.96 27.49 -57.66
C PHE A 142 -10.85 26.81 -56.30
N SER A 143 -9.64 26.34 -56.00
CA SER A 143 -9.30 25.77 -54.70
C SER A 143 -7.83 26.02 -54.35
N TYR A 144 -7.47 25.89 -53.07
CA TYR A 144 -6.08 26.01 -52.62
C TYR A 144 -5.73 25.03 -51.50
N ILE A 145 -4.43 24.77 -51.31
CA ILE A 145 -3.90 24.01 -50.18
C ILE A 145 -2.62 24.66 -49.66
N THR A 146 -2.43 24.67 -48.35
CA THR A 146 -1.25 25.22 -47.67
C THR A 146 -0.47 24.12 -46.95
N SER A 147 0.84 24.30 -46.85
CA SER A 147 1.72 23.44 -46.05
C SER A 147 2.79 24.27 -45.34
N ASN A 148 3.09 23.94 -44.09
CA ASN A 148 4.15 24.62 -43.31
C ASN A 148 5.56 24.22 -43.76
N THR A 149 5.68 23.19 -44.59
CA THR A 149 6.92 22.71 -45.23
C THR A 149 6.72 22.59 -46.72
N ALA A 150 7.81 22.45 -47.49
CA ALA A 150 7.72 22.25 -48.92
C ALA A 150 6.90 21.01 -49.30
N PHE A 151 6.05 21.13 -50.33
CA PHE A 151 5.38 19.99 -50.95
C PHE A 151 6.41 19.07 -51.63
N SER A 152 6.31 17.76 -51.39
CA SER A 152 7.18 16.78 -52.04
C SER A 152 6.87 16.60 -53.53
N SER A 153 5.65 16.93 -53.96
CA SER A 153 5.21 16.98 -55.35
C SER A 153 3.97 17.87 -55.50
N VAL A 154 3.67 18.30 -56.74
CA VAL A 154 2.40 19.01 -57.05
C VAL A 154 1.39 18.01 -57.59
N ALA A 155 0.35 17.74 -56.80
CA ALA A 155 -0.79 16.91 -57.19
C ALA A 155 -2.03 17.80 -57.37
N LEU A 156 -2.31 18.20 -58.63
CA LEU A 156 -3.51 18.97 -58.96
C LEU A 156 -4.74 18.07 -59.14
N THR A 157 -4.56 16.76 -59.32
CA THR A 157 -5.61 15.74 -59.25
C THR A 157 -6.85 16.09 -60.10
N PRO A 158 -6.71 16.19 -61.44
CA PRO A 158 -7.80 16.60 -62.35
C PRO A 158 -8.97 15.59 -62.41
N SER A 159 -8.89 14.45 -61.72
CA SER A 159 -10.01 13.52 -61.59
C SER A 159 -11.07 13.95 -60.56
N SER A 160 -10.84 15.03 -59.80
CA SER A 160 -11.78 15.52 -58.78
C SER A 160 -11.98 17.03 -58.86
N ALA A 161 -13.23 17.50 -58.68
CA ALA A 161 -13.51 18.92 -58.56
C ALA A 161 -12.86 19.56 -57.33
N LEU A 162 -12.82 18.83 -56.20
CA LEU A 162 -12.15 19.24 -54.97
C LEU A 162 -11.35 18.05 -54.40
N PRO A 163 -10.03 18.00 -54.65
CA PRO A 163 -9.17 16.95 -54.11
C PRO A 163 -9.05 17.04 -52.58
N THR A 164 -8.81 15.90 -51.91
CA THR A 164 -8.62 15.84 -50.46
C THR A 164 -7.51 16.79 -50.01
N GLY A 165 -7.79 17.62 -48.99
CA GLY A 165 -6.85 18.59 -48.43
C GLY A 165 -6.91 19.97 -49.08
N TYR A 166 -7.56 20.12 -50.24
CA TYR A 166 -7.83 21.43 -50.82
C TYR A 166 -9.06 22.08 -50.17
N THR A 167 -9.01 23.40 -50.06
CA THR A 167 -10.11 24.27 -49.62
C THR A 167 -10.67 25.01 -50.83
N ALA A 168 -11.98 24.91 -51.06
CA ALA A 168 -12.65 25.66 -52.13
C ALA A 168 -12.77 27.15 -51.77
N GLN A 169 -12.59 28.03 -52.77
CA GLN A 169 -12.83 29.47 -52.62
C GLN A 169 -13.71 29.95 -53.78
N ALA A 170 -15.02 29.76 -53.66
CA ALA A 170 -15.99 30.01 -54.74
C ALA A 170 -15.99 31.47 -55.26
N ALA A 171 -15.56 32.43 -54.43
CA ALA A 171 -15.38 33.82 -54.86
C ALA A 171 -14.29 34.01 -55.94
N LEU A 172 -13.48 32.98 -56.16
CA LEU A 172 -12.47 32.90 -57.20
C LEU A 172 -12.86 31.91 -58.31
N ASP A 173 -14.11 31.46 -58.40
CA ASP A 173 -14.56 30.65 -59.53
C ASP A 173 -14.77 31.53 -60.76
N PHE A 174 -14.42 31.03 -61.96
CA PHE A 174 -14.76 31.69 -63.22
C PHE A 174 -15.89 30.96 -63.92
N THR A 175 -17.03 31.61 -64.08
CA THR A 175 -18.16 31.12 -64.89
C THR A 175 -18.25 31.88 -66.21
N SER A 176 -18.43 31.15 -67.31
CA SER A 176 -18.48 31.72 -68.65
C SER A 176 -19.57 32.81 -68.79
N PRO A 177 -19.24 34.00 -69.33
CA PRO A 177 -20.20 35.09 -69.50
C PRO A 177 -21.15 34.89 -70.70
N ILE A 178 -20.73 34.14 -71.72
CA ILE A 178 -21.53 33.88 -72.92
C ILE A 178 -22.00 32.42 -72.92
N THR A 179 -23.31 32.22 -73.11
CA THR A 179 -23.98 30.91 -73.06
C THR A 179 -25.02 30.78 -74.17
N GLY A 180 -25.36 29.55 -74.58
CA GLY A 180 -26.37 29.28 -75.60
C GLY A 180 -26.02 29.84 -76.99
N GLY A 181 -27.03 29.98 -77.86
CA GLY A 181 -26.86 30.60 -79.18
C GLY A 181 -26.08 29.75 -80.18
N THR A 182 -25.29 30.38 -81.05
CA THR A 182 -24.49 29.70 -82.07
C THR A 182 -23.08 29.43 -81.55
N ALA A 183 -22.61 28.18 -81.65
CA ALA A 183 -21.26 27.81 -81.29
C ALA A 183 -20.23 28.46 -82.23
N GLY A 184 -19.12 28.96 -81.68
CA GLY A 184 -18.11 29.67 -82.44
C GLY A 184 -16.99 30.25 -81.59
N ALA A 185 -15.96 30.76 -82.27
CA ALA A 185 -14.85 31.45 -81.63
C ALA A 185 -15.34 32.76 -80.99
N LEU A 186 -14.77 33.07 -79.83
CA LEU A 186 -14.89 34.36 -79.17
C LEU A 186 -13.49 34.94 -79.00
N ASN A 187 -13.38 36.27 -79.08
CA ASN A 187 -12.15 36.94 -78.69
C ASN A 187 -12.22 37.21 -77.18
N GLY A 188 -11.44 36.48 -76.38
CA GLY A 188 -11.43 36.58 -74.91
C GLY A 188 -11.06 37.97 -74.39
N ASN A 189 -10.25 38.72 -75.14
CA ASN A 189 -9.87 40.09 -74.83
C ASN A 189 -11.05 41.10 -74.80
N LEU A 190 -12.18 40.77 -75.44
CA LEU A 190 -13.32 41.68 -75.48
C LEU A 190 -14.03 41.70 -74.12
N ALA A 191 -14.40 42.88 -73.64
CA ALA A 191 -15.03 43.07 -72.33
C ALA A 191 -16.28 42.20 -72.08
N ALA A 192 -17.02 41.82 -73.12
CA ALA A 192 -18.19 40.95 -73.01
C ALA A 192 -17.83 39.47 -72.73
N ASN A 193 -16.60 39.07 -73.04
CA ASN A 193 -16.13 37.68 -72.98
C ASN A 193 -15.19 37.41 -71.81
N ARG A 194 -14.97 38.40 -70.93
CA ARG A 194 -14.06 38.28 -69.79
C ARG A 194 -14.62 38.88 -68.50
N VAL A 195 -14.13 38.38 -67.37
CA VAL A 195 -14.52 38.81 -66.03
C VAL A 195 -13.27 38.97 -65.17
N ALA A 196 -13.09 40.16 -64.57
CA ALA A 196 -12.06 40.35 -63.56
C ALA A 196 -12.51 39.74 -62.22
N ILE A 197 -11.70 38.87 -61.65
CA ILE A 197 -12.00 38.10 -60.44
C ILE A 197 -10.96 38.43 -59.38
N SER A 198 -11.39 38.70 -58.15
CA SER A 198 -10.48 38.98 -57.03
C SER A 198 -11.11 38.59 -55.70
N SER A 199 -10.33 37.94 -54.83
CA SER A 199 -10.73 37.60 -53.47
C SER A 199 -9.54 37.58 -52.52
N VAL A 200 -9.81 37.89 -51.26
CA VAL A 200 -8.87 37.64 -50.16
C VAL A 200 -9.09 36.22 -49.63
N ILE A 201 -8.01 35.49 -49.39
CA ILE A 201 -7.97 34.22 -48.67
C ILE A 201 -7.29 34.51 -47.33
N ASN A 202 -8.03 34.33 -46.23
CA ASN A 202 -7.49 34.48 -44.87
C ASN A 202 -7.09 33.11 -44.34
N PHE A 203 -5.89 32.99 -43.80
CA PHE A 203 -5.44 31.75 -43.20
C PHE A 203 -5.80 31.72 -41.71
N THR A 204 -6.45 30.63 -41.29
CA THR A 204 -6.73 30.38 -39.86
C THR A 204 -5.45 30.10 -39.07
N SER A 205 -4.39 29.64 -39.74
CA SER A 205 -3.03 29.55 -39.23
C SER A 205 -2.10 30.23 -40.25
N PRO A 206 -1.39 31.31 -39.90
CA PRO A 206 -0.52 32.01 -40.83
C PRO A 206 0.49 31.08 -41.50
N LEU A 207 0.67 31.21 -42.81
CA LEU A 207 1.64 30.44 -43.58
C LEU A 207 3.06 30.85 -43.13
N PRO A 208 3.84 30.01 -42.46
CA PRO A 208 5.14 30.40 -41.91
C PRO A 208 6.15 30.69 -43.04
N ALA A 209 7.23 31.39 -42.71
CA ALA A 209 8.35 31.56 -43.64
C ALA A 209 8.90 30.17 -44.05
N GLY A 210 9.10 29.96 -45.35
CA GLY A 210 9.44 28.66 -45.94
C GLY A 210 8.26 27.71 -46.16
N GLY A 211 7.06 28.04 -45.68
CA GLY A 211 5.82 27.32 -46.02
C GLY A 211 5.41 27.56 -47.47
N GLU A 212 4.54 26.71 -48.01
CA GLU A 212 4.08 26.76 -49.39
C GLU A 212 2.56 26.76 -49.52
N ILE A 213 2.08 27.32 -50.63
CA ILE A 213 0.69 27.28 -51.06
C ILE A 213 0.60 26.84 -52.52
N ILE A 214 -0.41 26.02 -52.83
CA ILE A 214 -0.80 25.70 -54.20
C ILE A 214 -2.20 26.28 -54.45
N LEU A 215 -2.32 27.13 -55.47
CA LEU A 215 -3.60 27.61 -56.01
C LEU A 215 -3.98 26.75 -57.22
N ARG A 216 -5.27 26.49 -57.42
CA ARG A 216 -5.74 25.53 -58.42
C ARG A 216 -7.04 25.98 -59.06
N TRP A 217 -7.05 26.00 -60.40
CA TRP A 217 -8.21 26.20 -61.28
C TRP A 217 -8.56 24.89 -61.96
N TYR A 218 -9.74 24.35 -61.67
CA TYR A 218 -10.24 23.09 -62.18
C TYR A 218 -11.27 23.31 -63.28
N ASP A 219 -10.98 22.79 -64.48
CA ASP A 219 -11.85 22.86 -65.63
C ASP A 219 -12.25 21.42 -66.03
N PRO A 220 -13.43 20.93 -65.63
CA PRO A 220 -13.86 19.58 -65.98
C PRO A 220 -14.16 19.45 -67.48
N ASP A 221 -14.23 18.22 -67.97
CA ASP A 221 -15.04 17.90 -69.16
C ASP A 221 -16.52 18.09 -68.77
N HIS A 222 -17.10 19.26 -69.05
CA HIS A 222 -18.47 19.53 -68.66
C HIS A 222 -19.43 18.65 -69.48
N THR A 223 -20.63 18.43 -68.95
CA THR A 223 -21.61 17.61 -69.67
C THR A 223 -22.04 18.30 -70.96
N GLY A 224 -21.76 17.67 -72.10
CA GLY A 224 -22.15 18.18 -73.43
C GLY A 224 -20.94 18.67 -74.22
N SER A 225 -21.02 19.88 -74.77
CA SER A 225 -19.93 20.50 -75.53
C SER A 225 -19.30 21.63 -74.72
N ASP A 226 -17.97 21.68 -74.69
CA ASP A 226 -17.25 22.60 -73.82
C ASP A 226 -16.88 23.93 -74.46
N HIS A 227 -16.99 24.97 -73.64
CA HIS A 227 -16.44 26.29 -73.89
C HIS A 227 -14.91 26.24 -73.82
N GLY A 228 -14.28 27.25 -74.42
CA GLY A 228 -12.85 27.50 -74.24
C GLY A 228 -12.67 28.53 -73.15
N LEU A 229 -12.28 28.09 -71.95
CA LEU A 229 -12.13 28.95 -70.77
C LEU A 229 -10.67 29.04 -70.36
N SER A 230 -10.27 30.21 -69.87
CA SER A 230 -8.88 30.51 -69.55
C SER A 230 -8.73 31.50 -68.40
N ILE A 231 -7.52 31.58 -67.87
CA ILE A 231 -7.10 32.59 -66.90
C ILE A 231 -5.96 33.44 -67.48
N ASP A 232 -5.97 34.71 -67.13
CA ASP A 232 -4.95 35.69 -67.49
C ASP A 232 -4.71 36.74 -66.38
N ASP A 233 -3.69 37.58 -66.52
CA ASP A 233 -3.36 38.70 -65.62
C ASP A 233 -3.31 38.32 -64.12
N LEU A 234 -2.77 37.13 -63.81
CA LEU A 234 -2.76 36.59 -62.46
C LEU A 234 -1.83 37.40 -61.56
N THR A 235 -2.38 37.89 -60.44
CA THR A 235 -1.63 38.52 -59.35
C THR A 235 -1.98 37.87 -58.02
N VAL A 236 -0.96 37.56 -57.22
CA VAL A 236 -1.10 37.06 -55.84
C VAL A 236 -0.30 37.97 -54.91
N SER A 237 -0.97 38.70 -54.02
CA SER A 237 -0.33 39.60 -53.05
C SER A 237 -0.39 39.04 -51.63
N ALA A 238 0.73 39.08 -50.90
CA ALA A 238 0.83 38.55 -49.54
C ALA A 238 0.57 39.61 -48.47
N GLY A 239 -0.33 39.31 -47.55
CA GLY A 239 -0.58 40.08 -46.33
C GLY A 239 0.37 39.66 -45.21
N ILE A 240 1.50 40.36 -45.08
CA ILE A 240 2.45 40.20 -43.98
C ILE A 240 2.18 41.22 -42.87
N ASN A 241 2.27 40.79 -41.61
CA ASN A 241 2.22 41.70 -40.47
C ASN A 241 3.66 42.08 -40.09
N THR A 242 4.03 43.33 -40.29
CA THR A 242 5.39 43.86 -40.03
C THR A 242 5.52 44.59 -38.69
N SER A 243 4.42 44.68 -37.93
CA SER A 243 4.46 45.29 -36.60
C SER A 243 5.12 44.34 -35.59
N PRO A 244 5.93 44.84 -34.65
CA PRO A 244 6.44 44.02 -33.56
C PRO A 244 5.29 43.35 -32.80
N SER A 245 5.38 42.05 -32.58
CA SER A 245 4.35 41.29 -31.88
C SER A 245 4.93 40.28 -30.90
N LEU A 246 4.22 40.10 -29.78
CA LEU A 246 4.46 39.04 -28.81
C LEU A 246 3.24 38.13 -28.79
N THR A 247 3.49 36.83 -28.69
CA THR A 247 2.46 35.79 -28.64
C THR A 247 2.70 34.89 -27.45
N VAL A 248 1.62 34.62 -26.70
CA VAL A 248 1.61 33.70 -25.56
C VAL A 248 0.61 32.57 -25.80
N SER A 249 0.96 31.35 -25.40
CA SER A 249 0.05 30.21 -25.48
C SER A 249 0.32 29.20 -24.35
N PRO A 250 -0.68 28.88 -23.50
CA PRO A 250 -2.03 29.45 -23.45
C PRO A 250 -2.04 30.89 -22.90
N ALA A 251 -3.09 31.66 -23.21
CA ALA A 251 -3.29 33.02 -22.66
C ALA A 251 -3.90 33.02 -21.23
N THR A 252 -4.19 31.85 -20.67
CA THR A 252 -4.68 31.70 -19.29
C THR A 252 -4.09 30.46 -18.66
N ILE A 253 -3.58 30.60 -17.43
CA ILE A 253 -3.07 29.51 -16.59
C ILE A 253 -4.02 29.34 -15.40
N ASN A 254 -4.44 28.10 -15.19
CA ASN A 254 -5.24 27.68 -14.05
C ASN A 254 -4.49 26.61 -13.24
N GLY A 255 -5.05 26.21 -12.09
CA GLY A 255 -4.53 25.08 -11.31
C GLY A 255 -3.30 25.42 -10.46
N LEU A 256 -3.02 26.70 -10.23
CA LEU A 256 -1.96 27.16 -9.34
C LEU A 256 -2.44 27.09 -7.88
N THR A 257 -2.59 25.88 -7.34
CA THR A 257 -3.19 25.66 -6.02
C THR A 257 -2.24 24.98 -5.04
N TYR A 258 -2.40 25.29 -3.75
CA TYR A 258 -1.74 24.57 -2.65
C TYR A 258 -2.55 24.70 -1.35
N LEU A 259 -2.29 23.82 -0.37
CA LEU A 259 -2.95 23.86 0.95
C LEU A 259 -2.23 24.86 1.87
N GLU A 260 -2.94 25.64 2.68
CA GLU A 260 -2.33 26.60 3.61
C GLU A 260 -1.10 25.99 4.33
N ASN A 261 0.01 26.76 4.40
CA ASN A 261 1.34 26.35 4.90
C ASN A 261 2.14 25.34 4.05
N ASN A 262 1.62 24.83 2.94
CA ASN A 262 2.32 23.89 2.04
C ASN A 262 2.76 24.52 0.71
N GLY A 263 2.71 25.85 0.60
CA GLY A 263 3.14 26.54 -0.62
C GLY A 263 4.67 26.54 -0.79
N PRO A 264 5.18 26.90 -1.98
CA PRO A 264 4.46 27.45 -3.13
C PRO A 264 3.70 26.37 -3.93
N SER A 265 2.83 26.77 -4.87
CA SER A 265 2.20 25.79 -5.79
C SER A 265 3.23 25.14 -6.71
N ALA A 266 2.86 24.04 -7.36
CA ALA A 266 3.59 23.56 -8.52
C ALA A 266 3.60 24.63 -9.62
N GLY A 267 4.70 24.72 -10.37
CA GLY A 267 4.81 25.57 -11.55
C GLY A 267 3.97 25.02 -12.70
N VAL A 268 3.28 25.92 -13.42
CA VAL A 268 2.58 25.63 -14.67
C VAL A 268 3.13 26.55 -15.76
N SER A 269 3.37 26.01 -16.95
CA SER A 269 4.05 26.73 -18.02
C SER A 269 3.13 27.30 -19.10
N TYR A 270 3.55 28.40 -19.72
CA TYR A 270 3.10 28.85 -21.04
C TYR A 270 4.30 29.09 -21.97
N SER A 271 4.04 29.10 -23.28
CA SER A 271 5.02 29.45 -24.30
C SER A 271 4.95 30.93 -24.64
N LEU A 272 6.10 31.61 -24.66
CA LEU A 272 6.27 32.99 -25.09
C LEU A 272 7.11 33.03 -26.38
N SER A 273 6.64 33.74 -27.40
CA SER A 273 7.35 33.96 -28.67
C SER A 273 7.12 35.38 -29.17
N GLY A 274 7.92 35.83 -30.15
CA GLY A 274 7.77 37.16 -30.72
C GLY A 274 8.46 37.33 -32.07
N LEU A 275 7.92 38.23 -32.89
CA LEU A 275 8.35 38.51 -34.26
C LEU A 275 8.44 40.03 -34.51
N ASN A 276 9.31 40.41 -35.44
CA ASN A 276 9.58 41.81 -35.82
C ASN A 276 9.95 42.71 -34.64
N LEU A 277 10.57 42.14 -33.60
CA LEU A 277 10.91 42.84 -32.37
C LEU A 277 12.01 43.89 -32.62
N THR A 278 11.86 45.05 -31.98
CA THR A 278 12.80 46.19 -32.08
C THR A 278 13.28 46.63 -30.70
N PRO A 279 14.59 46.88 -30.49
CA PRO A 279 15.70 46.70 -31.45
C PRO A 279 15.94 45.21 -31.78
N LEU A 280 16.77 44.90 -32.78
CA LEU A 280 17.00 43.52 -33.27
C LEU A 280 17.52 42.54 -32.21
N ALA A 281 18.13 43.02 -31.12
CA ALA A 281 18.48 42.18 -29.99
C ALA A 281 18.23 42.95 -28.69
N ASN A 282 17.46 42.35 -27.79
CA ASN A 282 17.19 42.85 -26.45
C ASN A 282 16.55 41.72 -25.61
N ASN A 283 15.93 42.06 -24.48
CA ASN A 283 15.11 41.15 -23.69
C ASN A 283 13.63 41.50 -23.77
N ILE A 284 12.78 40.47 -23.64
CA ILE A 284 11.40 40.62 -23.18
C ILE A 284 11.40 40.49 -21.66
N THR A 285 10.87 41.50 -20.98
CA THR A 285 10.70 41.46 -19.52
C THR A 285 9.38 40.81 -19.20
N VAL A 286 9.45 39.71 -18.44
CA VAL A 286 8.30 38.96 -17.95
C VAL A 286 8.13 39.29 -16.48
N THR A 287 6.97 39.83 -16.11
CA THR A 287 6.68 40.31 -14.75
C THR A 287 5.50 39.56 -14.18
N ALA A 288 5.70 38.90 -13.03
CA ALA A 288 4.63 38.23 -12.30
C ALA A 288 3.75 39.25 -11.54
N PRO A 289 2.43 39.02 -11.45
CA PRO A 289 1.58 39.84 -10.59
C PRO A 289 1.81 39.50 -9.11
N ALA A 290 1.27 40.33 -8.21
CA ALA A 290 1.33 40.07 -6.78
C ALA A 290 0.85 38.63 -6.44
N ASN A 291 1.53 38.00 -5.49
CA ASN A 291 1.32 36.60 -5.04
C ASN A 291 1.81 35.51 -6.01
N PHE A 292 2.29 35.85 -7.20
CA PHE A 292 2.86 34.90 -8.16
C PHE A 292 4.34 35.16 -8.40
N GLU A 293 5.05 34.15 -8.90
CA GLU A 293 6.46 34.22 -9.28
C GLU A 293 6.70 33.39 -10.55
N VAL A 294 7.71 33.77 -11.33
CA VAL A 294 8.02 33.21 -12.66
C VAL A 294 9.43 32.64 -12.74
N ALA A 295 9.63 31.62 -13.59
CA ALA A 295 10.93 31.01 -13.87
C ALA A 295 11.02 30.52 -15.34
N THR A 296 12.23 30.22 -15.80
CA THR A 296 12.48 29.62 -17.13
C THR A 296 12.54 28.08 -17.09
N SER A 297 12.41 27.47 -15.91
CA SER A 297 12.32 26.01 -15.75
C SER A 297 11.48 25.62 -14.53
N GLN A 298 10.85 24.44 -14.57
CA GLN A 298 9.95 23.94 -13.51
C GLN A 298 10.59 23.98 -12.11
N ASN A 299 11.87 23.60 -12.01
CA ASN A 299 12.64 23.49 -10.78
C ASN A 299 13.71 24.60 -10.64
N GLY A 300 13.58 25.67 -11.43
CA GLY A 300 14.52 26.79 -11.43
C GLY A 300 14.31 27.76 -10.28
N SER A 301 15.10 28.83 -10.26
CA SER A 301 14.89 29.96 -9.35
C SER A 301 13.72 30.80 -9.84
N TYR A 302 12.67 30.88 -9.03
CA TYR A 302 11.51 31.73 -9.29
C TYR A 302 11.76 33.15 -8.76
N ALA A 303 11.25 34.13 -9.49
CA ALA A 303 11.41 35.55 -9.17
C ALA A 303 10.17 36.37 -9.59
N ASP A 304 10.08 37.62 -9.11
CA ASP A 304 9.00 38.55 -9.50
C ASP A 304 9.11 39.00 -10.96
N ASN A 305 10.33 38.98 -11.52
CA ASN A 305 10.60 39.30 -12.90
C ASN A 305 11.72 38.43 -13.47
N LEU A 306 11.67 38.19 -14.77
CA LEU A 306 12.75 37.58 -15.54
C LEU A 306 12.90 38.29 -16.89
N ASN A 307 14.10 38.18 -17.47
CA ASN A 307 14.40 38.69 -18.81
C ASN A 307 14.64 37.53 -19.77
N VAL A 308 13.89 37.50 -20.87
CA VAL A 308 14.01 36.50 -21.94
C VAL A 308 14.67 37.15 -23.15
N ALA A 309 15.92 36.75 -23.44
CA ALA A 309 16.67 37.32 -24.54
C ALA A 309 16.12 36.90 -25.90
N TYR A 310 16.14 37.83 -26.86
CA TYR A 310 15.81 37.59 -28.26
C TYR A 310 16.87 38.21 -29.18
N THR A 311 17.01 37.69 -30.39
CA THR A 311 18.00 38.15 -31.38
C THR A 311 17.42 38.14 -32.79
N GLY A 312 17.98 38.95 -33.70
CA GLY A 312 17.46 39.08 -35.07
C GLY A 312 15.99 39.54 -35.15
N GLY A 313 15.50 40.27 -34.15
CA GLY A 313 14.08 40.68 -34.06
C GLY A 313 13.11 39.52 -33.81
N THR A 314 13.61 38.34 -33.41
CA THR A 314 12.81 37.14 -33.23
C THR A 314 13.08 36.52 -31.86
N LEU A 315 11.99 36.25 -31.12
CA LEU A 315 12.01 35.42 -29.93
C LEU A 315 11.42 34.06 -30.28
N PHE A 316 12.27 33.02 -30.33
CA PHE A 316 11.81 31.65 -30.47
C PHE A 316 10.96 31.24 -29.25
N ALA A 317 10.01 30.33 -29.49
CA ALA A 317 9.12 29.81 -28.47
C ALA A 317 9.89 29.34 -27.22
N THR A 318 9.71 30.07 -26.12
CA THR A 318 10.41 29.85 -24.85
C THR A 318 9.39 29.54 -23.75
N GLN A 319 9.63 28.49 -22.97
CA GLN A 319 8.75 28.12 -21.86
C GLN A 319 8.99 29.01 -20.64
N ILE A 320 7.90 29.57 -20.13
CA ILE A 320 7.86 30.34 -18.88
C ILE A 320 6.97 29.60 -17.89
N PHE A 321 7.50 29.33 -16.71
CA PHE A 321 6.80 28.68 -15.61
C PHE A 321 6.30 29.74 -14.63
N VAL A 322 5.05 29.59 -14.17
CA VAL A 322 4.42 30.45 -13.17
C VAL A 322 3.97 29.60 -12.00
N ARG A 323 4.18 30.07 -10.77
CA ARG A 323 3.59 29.45 -9.57
C ARG A 323 3.06 30.49 -8.59
N LEU A 324 2.17 30.06 -7.71
CA LEU A 324 1.67 30.85 -6.58
C LEU A 324 2.69 30.79 -5.42
N LYS A 325 3.08 31.94 -4.86
CA LYS A 325 4.08 32.07 -3.78
C LYS A 325 3.68 31.28 -2.53
N SER A 326 4.66 30.89 -1.72
CA SER A 326 4.40 30.30 -0.41
C SER A 326 3.90 31.32 0.61
N GLY A 327 3.31 30.84 1.71
CA GLY A 327 2.95 31.67 2.86
C GLY A 327 1.69 32.53 2.71
N LEU A 328 0.94 32.40 1.62
CA LEU A 328 -0.34 33.10 1.46
C LEU A 328 -1.46 32.40 2.27
N ALA A 329 -2.38 33.20 2.79
CA ALA A 329 -3.56 32.75 3.53
C ALA A 329 -4.59 32.08 2.60
N VAL A 330 -5.51 31.30 3.17
CA VAL A 330 -6.65 30.70 2.44
C VAL A 330 -7.42 31.76 1.65
N GLY A 331 -7.61 31.52 0.35
CA GLY A 331 -8.27 32.44 -0.56
C GLY A 331 -8.02 32.14 -2.03
N ASN A 332 -8.73 32.84 -2.90
CA ASN A 332 -8.49 32.79 -4.35
C ASN A 332 -7.54 33.92 -4.74
N TYR A 333 -6.55 33.58 -5.55
CA TYR A 333 -5.53 34.50 -6.05
C TYR A 333 -5.58 34.44 -7.58
N GLY A 334 -6.01 35.50 -8.25
CA GLY A 334 -6.15 35.51 -9.70
C GLY A 334 -7.42 36.18 -10.20
N GLY A 335 -7.78 35.93 -11.45
CA GLY A 335 -8.96 36.47 -12.12
C GLY A 335 -8.64 37.55 -13.14
N SER A 336 -9.69 38.17 -13.68
CA SER A 336 -9.58 39.20 -14.72
C SER A 336 -8.70 40.37 -14.23
N GLY A 337 -7.65 40.70 -15.00
CA GLY A 337 -6.71 41.76 -14.68
C GLY A 337 -5.48 41.32 -13.86
N ILE A 338 -5.47 40.12 -13.29
CA ILE A 338 -4.29 39.55 -12.61
C ILE A 338 -3.49 38.73 -13.64
N THR A 339 -2.46 39.35 -14.20
CA THR A 339 -1.75 38.79 -15.34
C THR A 339 -0.23 38.81 -15.16
N VAL A 340 0.43 37.78 -15.69
CA VAL A 340 1.87 37.83 -15.99
C VAL A 340 2.03 38.68 -17.24
N SER A 341 2.76 39.79 -17.13
CA SER A 341 2.97 40.71 -18.24
C SER A 341 4.26 40.40 -18.98
N ASN A 342 4.17 40.24 -20.30
CA ASN A 342 5.32 40.06 -21.18
C ASN A 342 5.46 41.31 -22.04
N SER A 343 6.49 42.12 -21.79
CA SER A 343 6.67 43.42 -22.42
C SER A 343 8.09 43.62 -22.93
N GLY A 344 8.24 44.23 -24.10
CA GLY A 344 9.53 44.51 -24.72
C GLY A 344 9.50 44.38 -26.24
N GLY A 345 10.64 44.66 -26.87
CA GLY A 345 10.79 44.49 -28.31
C GLY A 345 9.90 45.37 -29.18
N GLY A 346 9.42 46.51 -28.67
CA GLY A 346 8.55 47.43 -29.41
C GLY A 346 7.13 46.89 -29.70
N ALA A 347 6.80 45.70 -29.18
CA ALA A 347 5.49 45.08 -29.31
C ALA A 347 4.54 45.56 -28.21
N ALA A 348 3.23 45.47 -28.47
CA ALA A 348 2.24 45.54 -27.40
C ALA A 348 2.44 44.38 -26.41
N SER A 349 2.25 44.65 -25.11
CA SER A 349 2.42 43.62 -24.09
C SER A 349 1.46 42.45 -24.32
N ALA A 350 1.98 41.22 -24.29
CA ALA A 350 1.18 40.01 -24.30
C ALA A 350 1.03 39.51 -22.86
N ASN A 351 -0.20 39.50 -22.33
CA ASN A 351 -0.45 39.17 -20.94
C ASN A 351 -1.06 37.77 -20.81
N VAL A 352 -0.68 37.04 -19.76
CA VAL A 352 -1.26 35.73 -19.42
C VAL A 352 -2.03 35.86 -18.11
N THR A 353 -3.34 35.60 -18.15
CA THR A 353 -4.17 35.57 -16.93
C THR A 353 -3.79 34.38 -16.07
N VAL A 354 -3.63 34.58 -14.76
CA VAL A 354 -3.27 33.51 -13.82
C VAL A 354 -4.36 33.33 -12.78
N ASN A 355 -4.70 32.07 -12.50
CA ASN A 355 -5.69 31.70 -11.50
C ASN A 355 -5.12 30.62 -10.58
N GLY A 356 -5.11 30.91 -9.29
CA GLY A 356 -4.67 30.05 -8.21
C GLY A 356 -5.54 30.20 -6.96
N SER A 357 -5.35 29.29 -6.02
CA SER A 357 -6.04 29.36 -4.74
C SER A 357 -5.25 28.64 -3.65
N VAL A 358 -5.35 29.18 -2.44
CA VAL A 358 -4.96 28.50 -1.21
C VAL A 358 -6.23 28.01 -0.56
N SER A 359 -6.34 26.70 -0.32
CA SER A 359 -7.47 26.13 0.41
C SER A 359 -7.06 25.68 1.81
N ASN A 360 -8.03 25.64 2.72
CA ASN A 360 -7.83 25.13 4.08
C ASN A 360 -7.89 23.59 4.15
N GLY A 361 -8.02 22.90 3.01
CA GLY A 361 -8.16 21.45 2.95
C GLY A 361 -9.47 20.88 3.54
N LEU A 362 -10.47 21.69 3.89
CA LEU A 362 -11.73 21.26 4.51
C LEU A 362 -12.85 20.99 3.48
N ALA A 363 -12.60 20.15 2.48
CA ALA A 363 -13.67 19.73 1.54
C ALA A 363 -14.67 18.76 2.19
N CYS A 364 -14.20 17.97 3.15
CA CYS A 364 -15.03 17.06 3.94
C CYS A 364 -15.42 17.75 5.25
N GLY A 365 -16.63 17.47 5.76
CA GLY A 365 -17.21 18.14 6.93
C GLY A 365 -16.39 18.05 8.22
N ASN A 366 -16.99 18.41 9.35
CA ASN A 366 -16.32 18.28 10.64
C ASN A 366 -16.02 16.81 10.93
N ALA A 367 -14.77 16.52 11.24
CA ALA A 367 -14.33 15.18 11.55
C ALA A 367 -14.66 14.81 12.99
N THR A 368 -15.02 13.55 13.18
CA THR A 368 -15.18 12.89 14.47
C THR A 368 -13.96 11.99 14.69
N ASP A 369 -13.52 11.85 15.94
CA ASP A 369 -12.43 10.96 16.33
C ASP A 369 -12.71 9.51 15.89
N ILE A 370 -11.68 8.83 15.37
CA ILE A 370 -11.82 7.48 14.82
C ILE A 370 -12.31 6.49 15.89
N ALA A 371 -11.86 6.61 17.14
CA ALA A 371 -12.35 5.76 18.23
C ALA A 371 -13.86 5.93 18.48
N THR A 372 -14.37 7.16 18.40
CA THR A 372 -15.81 7.45 18.55
C THR A 372 -16.61 6.87 17.38
N VAL A 373 -16.11 6.99 16.15
CA VAL A 373 -16.72 6.36 14.97
C VAL A 373 -16.74 4.84 15.09
N ARG A 374 -15.65 4.22 15.54
CA ARG A 374 -15.60 2.77 15.76
C ARG A 374 -16.58 2.29 16.82
N ALA A 375 -16.79 3.08 17.89
CA ALA A 375 -17.76 2.76 18.93
C ALA A 375 -19.21 2.71 18.42
N THR A 376 -19.52 3.32 17.26
CA THR A 376 -20.86 3.22 16.63
C THR A 376 -21.03 1.97 15.78
N ILE A 377 -19.97 1.19 15.51
CA ILE A 377 -20.02 -0.02 14.68
C ILE A 377 -20.32 -1.23 15.58
N PRO A 378 -21.47 -1.91 15.42
CA PRO A 378 -21.85 -3.05 16.25
C PRO A 378 -20.84 -4.20 16.19
N ALA A 379 -20.65 -4.90 17.31
CA ALA A 379 -19.84 -6.12 17.42
C ALA A 379 -20.53 -7.32 16.74
N GLN A 380 -20.51 -7.35 15.41
CA GLN A 380 -21.11 -8.38 14.55
C GLN A 380 -20.13 -8.78 13.44
N GLN A 381 -20.25 -9.99 12.88
CA GLN A 381 -19.39 -10.41 11.77
C GLN A 381 -19.53 -9.48 10.55
N THR A 382 -20.77 -9.11 10.21
CA THR A 382 -21.08 -8.25 9.07
C THR A 382 -22.04 -7.15 9.50
N TYR A 383 -21.74 -5.92 9.11
CA TYR A 383 -22.59 -4.76 9.35
C TYR A 383 -22.43 -3.75 8.21
N THR A 384 -23.51 -3.06 7.85
CA THR A 384 -23.45 -1.91 6.94
C THR A 384 -24.24 -0.77 7.55
N GLY A 385 -23.55 0.30 7.88
CA GLY A 385 -24.16 1.53 8.36
C GLY A 385 -24.74 2.34 7.21
N SER A 386 -25.79 3.10 7.49
CA SER A 386 -26.48 3.94 6.52
C SER A 386 -26.09 5.43 6.58
N ALA A 387 -25.45 5.87 7.67
CA ALA A 387 -25.00 7.25 7.84
C ALA A 387 -23.54 7.44 7.42
N GLY A 388 -23.26 8.53 6.72
CA GLY A 388 -21.91 8.96 6.40
C GLY A 388 -21.23 9.58 7.62
N VAL A 389 -20.04 9.10 7.98
CA VAL A 389 -19.17 9.64 9.03
C VAL A 389 -17.98 10.34 8.40
N THR A 390 -17.50 11.42 9.02
CA THR A 390 -16.29 12.11 8.58
C THR A 390 -15.17 11.89 9.59
N ILE A 391 -13.99 11.49 9.12
CA ILE A 391 -12.79 11.28 9.95
C ILE A 391 -11.60 12.04 9.37
N THR A 392 -10.61 12.34 10.21
CA THR A 392 -9.28 12.81 9.76
C THR A 392 -8.21 11.95 10.40
N GLY A 393 -7.23 11.49 9.63
CA GLY A 393 -6.08 10.77 10.17
C GLY A 393 -5.00 10.56 9.13
N SER A 394 -3.84 10.06 9.56
CA SER A 394 -2.72 9.72 8.69
C SER A 394 -2.92 8.35 8.04
N ILE A 395 -2.56 8.21 6.77
CA ILE A 395 -2.50 6.91 6.11
C ILE A 395 -1.33 6.11 6.70
N THR A 396 -1.61 4.96 7.29
CA THR A 396 -0.63 4.10 7.99
C THR A 396 -0.32 2.80 7.25
N GLY A 397 -1.12 2.41 6.26
CA GLY A 397 -0.84 1.27 5.39
C GLY A 397 -1.70 1.26 4.15
N ILE A 398 -1.17 0.72 3.06
CA ILE A 398 -1.84 0.61 1.75
C ILE A 398 -1.70 -0.84 1.28
N PHE A 399 -2.81 -1.51 1.05
CA PHE A 399 -2.90 -2.92 0.65
C PHE A 399 -3.60 -3.04 -0.70
N GLY A 400 -2.79 -2.96 -1.76
CA GLY A 400 -3.25 -2.94 -3.14
C GLY A 400 -4.12 -1.73 -3.48
N ALA A 401 -4.99 -1.88 -4.46
CA ALA A 401 -5.85 -0.80 -4.95
C ALA A 401 -7.07 -0.52 -4.07
N ASN A 402 -7.46 -1.45 -3.20
CA ASN A 402 -8.81 -1.47 -2.61
C ASN A 402 -8.83 -1.17 -1.11
N LYS A 403 -7.71 -1.26 -0.40
CA LYS A 403 -7.70 -1.15 1.06
C LYS A 403 -6.54 -0.28 1.53
N PHE A 404 -6.81 0.66 2.42
CA PHE A 404 -5.79 1.41 3.16
C PHE A 404 -6.26 1.68 4.59
N TYR A 405 -5.35 1.99 5.49
CA TYR A 405 -5.65 2.29 6.89
C TYR A 405 -5.42 3.77 7.17
N VAL A 406 -6.31 4.35 7.97
CA VAL A 406 -6.21 5.73 8.45
C VAL A 406 -6.19 5.71 9.98
N GLN A 407 -5.27 6.44 10.58
CA GLN A 407 -5.09 6.50 12.04
C GLN A 407 -4.97 7.94 12.55
N ASP A 408 -5.64 8.21 13.68
CA ASP A 408 -5.45 9.40 14.49
C ASP A 408 -4.89 9.03 15.89
N ALA A 409 -4.83 10.00 16.81
CA ALA A 409 -4.35 9.73 18.17
C ALA A 409 -5.26 8.74 18.93
N THR A 410 -6.55 8.71 18.61
CA THR A 410 -7.59 7.95 19.31
C THR A 410 -7.70 6.51 18.80
N GLY A 411 -7.64 6.28 17.49
CA GLY A 411 -7.92 4.98 16.87
C GLY A 411 -7.40 4.88 15.44
N GLY A 412 -7.53 3.70 14.85
CA GLY A 412 -7.35 3.50 13.41
C GLY A 412 -8.52 2.74 12.82
N ILE A 413 -8.73 2.87 11.51
CA ILE A 413 -9.81 2.20 10.80
C ILE A 413 -9.41 1.90 9.35
N ALA A 414 -9.87 0.77 8.83
CA ALA A 414 -9.68 0.43 7.43
C ALA A 414 -10.62 1.27 6.53
N VAL A 415 -10.17 1.58 5.33
CA VAL A 415 -10.98 2.17 4.26
C VAL A 415 -10.90 1.22 3.08
N PHE A 416 -12.03 0.59 2.76
CA PHE A 416 -12.16 -0.36 1.67
C PHE A 416 -12.89 0.29 0.49
N PHE A 417 -12.12 0.87 -0.43
CA PHE A 417 -12.65 1.50 -1.64
C PHE A 417 -11.62 1.51 -2.75
N THR A 418 -12.05 1.17 -3.96
CA THR A 418 -11.17 0.91 -5.10
C THR A 418 -10.51 2.19 -5.64
N ASN A 419 -9.19 2.11 -5.91
CA ASN A 419 -8.35 3.11 -6.58
C ASN A 419 -8.27 4.50 -5.92
N VAL A 420 -8.75 4.67 -4.69
CA VAL A 420 -8.78 6.00 -4.04
C VAL A 420 -7.39 6.59 -3.88
N VAL A 421 -6.45 5.79 -3.39
CA VAL A 421 -5.07 6.24 -3.09
C VAL A 421 -4.38 6.72 -4.37
N THR A 422 -4.45 5.91 -5.44
CA THR A 422 -3.83 6.22 -6.72
C THR A 422 -4.51 7.39 -7.43
N THR A 423 -5.85 7.42 -7.49
CA THR A 423 -6.60 8.49 -8.14
C THR A 423 -6.40 9.85 -7.47
N ASN A 424 -6.15 9.88 -6.14
CA ASN A 424 -5.97 11.13 -5.39
C ASN A 424 -4.49 11.45 -5.07
N GLY A 425 -3.54 10.68 -5.62
CA GLY A 425 -2.09 10.89 -5.40
C GLY A 425 -1.68 10.84 -3.92
N LEU A 426 -2.33 9.96 -3.15
CA LEU A 426 -2.10 9.80 -1.71
C LEU A 426 -0.95 8.82 -1.45
N ALA A 427 -0.20 9.04 -0.37
CA ALA A 427 0.91 8.20 0.05
C ALA A 427 0.85 7.88 1.55
N LEU A 428 1.66 6.91 2.00
CA LEU A 428 1.88 6.65 3.43
C LEU A 428 2.33 7.94 4.14
N GLY A 429 1.75 8.24 5.30
CA GLY A 429 2.03 9.44 6.08
C GLY A 429 1.22 10.67 5.69
N ASP A 430 0.49 10.65 4.55
CA ASP A 430 -0.43 11.73 4.23
C ASP A 430 -1.59 11.76 5.22
N VAL A 431 -1.90 12.95 5.72
CA VAL A 431 -3.10 13.18 6.53
C VAL A 431 -4.26 13.40 5.58
N VAL A 432 -5.27 12.56 5.69
CA VAL A 432 -6.49 12.63 4.88
C VAL A 432 -7.69 12.90 5.75
N ARG A 433 -8.61 13.71 5.22
CA ARG A 433 -9.97 13.83 5.73
C ARG A 433 -10.92 13.20 4.73
N LEU A 434 -11.79 12.32 5.19
CA LEU A 434 -12.70 11.57 4.34
C LEU A 434 -14.08 11.43 4.98
N THR A 435 -15.11 11.31 4.14
CA THR A 435 -16.50 11.07 4.53
C THR A 435 -17.02 9.82 3.84
N GLY A 436 -17.53 8.86 4.61
CA GLY A 436 -17.96 7.56 4.10
C GLY A 436 -18.88 6.79 5.04
N THR A 437 -19.47 5.69 4.56
CA THR A 437 -20.33 4.84 5.40
C THR A 437 -19.49 3.81 6.16
N THR A 438 -19.72 3.69 7.46
CA THR A 438 -19.14 2.62 8.29
C THR A 438 -19.71 1.27 7.91
N ALA A 439 -18.88 0.24 7.97
CA ALA A 439 -19.29 -1.15 7.84
C ALA A 439 -18.39 -2.04 8.71
N ARG A 440 -18.75 -3.32 8.74
CA ARG A 440 -17.91 -4.38 9.27
C ARG A 440 -17.97 -5.55 8.31
N PHE A 441 -16.82 -6.11 7.94
CA PHE A 441 -16.73 -7.29 7.09
C PHE A 441 -15.80 -8.31 7.71
N ASN A 442 -16.32 -9.50 8.00
CA ASN A 442 -15.64 -10.54 8.76
C ASN A 442 -14.99 -9.98 10.04
N GLY A 443 -15.68 -9.12 10.79
CA GLY A 443 -15.17 -8.54 12.03
C GLY A 443 -14.30 -7.28 11.89
N GLU A 444 -13.73 -6.98 10.72
CA GLU A 444 -12.92 -5.78 10.49
C GLU A 444 -13.81 -4.54 10.40
N SER A 445 -13.59 -3.54 11.26
CA SER A 445 -14.27 -2.23 11.13
C SER A 445 -13.70 -1.43 9.97
N GLU A 446 -14.57 -0.99 9.05
CA GLU A 446 -14.15 -0.36 7.81
C GLU A 446 -15.08 0.78 7.34
N ILE A 447 -14.57 1.60 6.42
CA ILE A 447 -15.35 2.57 5.62
C ILE A 447 -15.43 2.04 4.18
N ILE A 448 -16.64 1.77 3.67
CA ILE A 448 -16.85 1.05 2.38
C ILE A 448 -17.45 1.90 1.25
N THR A 449 -17.78 3.16 1.54
CA THR A 449 -18.17 4.15 0.51
C THR A 449 -17.45 5.46 0.81
N LEU A 450 -17.17 6.26 -0.22
CA LEU A 450 -16.62 7.60 -0.03
C LEU A 450 -17.47 8.61 -0.80
N THR A 451 -17.99 9.59 -0.07
CA THR A 451 -18.65 10.78 -0.64
C THR A 451 -17.68 11.96 -0.71
N CYS A 452 -16.63 11.94 0.11
CA CYS A 452 -15.57 12.93 0.11
C CYS A 452 -14.25 12.29 0.54
N ILE A 453 -13.15 12.70 -0.09
CA ILE A 453 -11.80 12.51 0.42
C ILE A 453 -10.95 13.70 0.00
N SER A 454 -10.12 14.18 0.92
CA SER A 454 -9.20 15.28 0.69
C SER A 454 -7.92 15.06 1.48
N LYS A 455 -6.78 15.30 0.84
CA LYS A 455 -5.49 15.38 1.52
C LYS A 455 -5.42 16.69 2.29
N VAL A 456 -5.16 16.62 3.59
CA VAL A 456 -5.04 17.76 4.51
C VAL A 456 -3.59 18.24 4.59
N SER A 457 -2.65 17.31 4.62
CA SER A 457 -1.21 17.60 4.60
C SER A 457 -0.41 16.36 4.21
N SER A 458 0.85 16.54 3.81
CA SER A 458 1.82 15.45 3.83
C SER A 458 2.51 15.38 5.18
N GLY A 459 2.75 14.17 5.67
CA GLY A 459 3.37 13.92 6.95
C GLY A 459 4.20 12.64 6.94
N MET A 460 4.79 12.32 8.08
CA MET A 460 5.42 11.00 8.30
C MET A 460 4.37 10.02 8.81
N VAL A 461 4.56 8.74 8.52
CA VAL A 461 3.78 7.68 9.15
C VAL A 461 3.92 7.81 10.68
N PRO A 462 2.81 7.85 11.44
CA PRO A 462 2.85 7.87 12.90
C PRO A 462 3.73 6.75 13.44
N ALA A 463 4.49 7.04 14.50
CA ALA A 463 5.26 6.01 15.18
C ALA A 463 4.33 4.89 15.66
N PRO A 464 4.72 3.61 15.52
CA PRO A 464 3.88 2.50 15.94
C PRO A 464 3.66 2.53 17.45
N THR A 465 2.47 2.16 17.90
CA THR A 465 2.24 1.89 19.33
C THR A 465 3.06 0.66 19.71
N VAL A 466 3.96 0.80 20.68
CA VAL A 466 4.91 -0.26 21.02
C VAL A 466 4.31 -1.17 22.09
N PHE A 467 4.34 -2.48 21.80
CA PHE A 467 4.20 -3.55 22.78
C PHE A 467 5.60 -4.05 23.14
N ASP A 468 6.09 -3.64 24.31
CA ASP A 468 7.40 -4.03 24.87
C ASP A 468 7.21 -4.50 26.30
N SER A 469 7.81 -5.64 26.62
CA SER A 469 7.77 -6.28 27.92
C SER A 469 8.52 -5.55 29.02
N ASN A 470 9.34 -4.56 28.69
CA ASN A 470 10.01 -3.69 29.65
C ASN A 470 9.18 -2.44 30.02
N ASN A 471 7.99 -2.26 29.43
CA ASN A 471 7.14 -1.12 29.77
C ASN A 471 6.23 -1.47 30.97
N PRO A 472 6.39 -0.82 32.13
CA PRO A 472 5.62 -1.09 33.35
C PRO A 472 4.10 -0.79 33.23
N LEU A 473 3.63 -0.34 32.05
CA LEU A 473 2.22 -0.04 31.76
C LEU A 473 1.41 -1.17 31.12
N THR A 474 1.99 -2.33 30.78
CA THR A 474 1.24 -3.41 30.10
C THR A 474 1.42 -4.78 30.75
N ASN A 475 0.79 -4.99 31.91
CA ASN A 475 0.42 -6.34 32.37
C ASN A 475 -0.87 -6.80 31.67
N ILE A 476 -0.96 -6.57 30.35
CA ILE A 476 -2.13 -6.91 29.52
C ILE A 476 -1.70 -7.95 28.51
N ALA A 477 -2.58 -8.93 28.25
CA ALA A 477 -2.36 -9.92 27.22
C ALA A 477 -2.17 -9.21 25.86
N LEU A 478 -1.33 -9.77 24.98
CA LEU A 478 -1.08 -9.29 23.64
C LEU A 478 -2.41 -9.09 22.88
N ASN A 479 -3.35 -10.03 22.99
CA ASN A 479 -4.66 -9.90 22.35
C ASN A 479 -5.48 -8.72 22.92
N ASP A 480 -5.39 -8.42 24.21
CA ASP A 480 -6.06 -7.24 24.79
C ASP A 480 -5.42 -5.94 24.29
N PHE A 481 -4.08 -5.92 24.20
CA PHE A 481 -3.35 -4.79 23.61
C PHE A 481 -3.73 -4.58 22.15
N LEU A 482 -3.79 -5.65 21.36
CA LEU A 482 -4.19 -5.59 19.95
C LEU A 482 -5.65 -5.15 19.82
N SER A 483 -6.56 -5.66 20.66
CA SER A 483 -7.97 -5.26 20.68
C SER A 483 -8.13 -3.76 20.94
N ALA A 484 -7.39 -3.22 21.91
CA ALA A 484 -7.36 -1.79 22.22
C ALA A 484 -6.75 -0.92 21.09
N ASN A 485 -5.96 -1.53 20.21
CA ASN A 485 -5.26 -0.86 19.11
C ASN A 485 -5.73 -1.34 17.71
N GLU A 486 -6.94 -1.91 17.60
CA GLU A 486 -7.49 -2.33 16.30
C GLU A 486 -7.50 -1.16 15.30
N GLY A 487 -7.01 -1.44 14.09
CA GLY A 487 -6.81 -0.47 13.01
C GLY A 487 -5.55 0.41 13.13
N LYS A 488 -4.83 0.36 14.26
CA LYS A 488 -3.58 1.14 14.46
C LYS A 488 -2.34 0.37 14.01
N LEU A 489 -1.29 1.12 13.66
CA LEU A 489 0.05 0.59 13.45
C LEU A 489 0.69 0.31 14.81
N ILE A 490 1.15 -0.92 15.02
CA ILE A 490 1.80 -1.33 16.27
C ILE A 490 3.13 -2.02 16.00
N LYS A 491 3.98 -2.08 17.03
CA LYS A 491 5.25 -2.81 17.02
C LYS A 491 5.30 -3.77 18.20
N ILE A 492 5.36 -5.07 17.93
CA ILE A 492 5.65 -6.11 18.92
C ILE A 492 7.17 -6.24 19.02
N VAL A 493 7.73 -5.86 20.17
CA VAL A 493 9.16 -6.02 20.45
C VAL A 493 9.40 -7.45 20.91
N SER A 494 10.40 -8.10 20.31
CA SER A 494 10.82 -9.46 20.64
C SER A 494 9.69 -10.49 20.53
N ALA A 495 9.49 -11.05 19.34
CA ALA A 495 8.53 -12.11 19.06
C ALA A 495 9.10 -13.15 18.09
N ASN A 496 8.65 -14.40 18.22
CA ASN A 496 9.06 -15.51 17.36
C ASN A 496 7.91 -15.98 16.48
N ILE A 497 8.19 -16.13 15.18
CA ILE A 497 7.26 -16.69 14.20
C ILE A 497 7.38 -18.22 14.26
N GLN A 498 6.30 -18.93 14.56
CA GLN A 498 6.26 -20.38 14.76
C GLN A 498 6.15 -21.13 13.42
N SER A 499 7.03 -20.81 12.48
CA SER A 499 7.06 -21.45 11.17
C SER A 499 8.44 -21.36 10.55
N THR A 500 8.70 -22.20 9.56
CA THR A 500 9.95 -22.22 8.78
C THR A 500 9.63 -22.27 7.29
N GLY A 501 10.58 -21.89 6.44
CA GLY A 501 10.39 -21.87 4.98
C GLY A 501 10.29 -20.44 4.46
N THR A 502 9.36 -20.18 3.55
CA THR A 502 9.15 -18.87 2.93
C THR A 502 7.73 -18.35 3.14
N PHE A 503 7.56 -17.03 3.24
CA PHE A 503 6.24 -16.42 3.33
C PHE A 503 5.42 -16.63 2.06
N VAL A 504 4.14 -16.99 2.24
CA VAL A 504 3.18 -17.25 1.16
C VAL A 504 2.04 -16.23 1.24
N ALA A 505 1.57 -15.79 0.07
CA ALA A 505 0.44 -14.88 -0.04
C ALA A 505 -0.80 -15.44 0.67
N SER A 506 -1.61 -14.57 1.29
CA SER A 506 -2.87 -14.93 1.95
C SER A 506 -2.73 -16.03 3.02
N THR A 507 -1.62 -16.04 3.76
CA THR A 507 -1.32 -17.06 4.78
C THR A 507 -1.13 -16.44 6.16
N ASN A 508 -1.60 -17.13 7.20
CA ASN A 508 -1.40 -16.75 8.60
C ASN A 508 -0.19 -17.52 9.17
N TYR A 509 0.61 -16.84 9.98
CA TYR A 509 1.69 -17.47 10.73
C TYR A 509 1.55 -17.09 12.19
N THR A 510 1.57 -18.09 13.07
CA THR A 510 1.51 -17.87 14.52
C THR A 510 2.75 -17.13 14.98
N VAL A 511 2.54 -16.10 15.79
CA VAL A 511 3.58 -15.28 16.41
C VAL A 511 3.39 -15.33 17.91
N ILE A 512 4.46 -15.67 18.62
CA ILE A 512 4.48 -15.69 20.08
C ILE A 512 5.41 -14.57 20.55
N SER A 513 4.86 -13.65 21.36
CA SER A 513 5.66 -12.62 22.00
C SER A 513 6.57 -13.22 23.07
N CYS A 514 7.80 -12.73 23.17
CA CYS A 514 8.82 -13.26 24.09
C CYS A 514 8.45 -13.12 25.57
N ASN A 515 7.45 -12.31 25.91
CA ASN A 515 7.00 -12.05 27.27
C ASN A 515 5.81 -12.91 27.72
N ASN A 516 5.28 -13.77 26.84
CA ASN A 516 4.28 -14.79 27.18
C ASN A 516 2.99 -14.22 27.73
N GLN A 517 2.71 -13.02 27.29
CA GLN A 517 1.41 -12.40 27.37
C GLN A 517 0.51 -12.89 26.22
N GLY A 518 0.78 -14.09 25.68
CA GLY A 518 0.03 -14.71 24.59
C GLY A 518 0.65 -14.57 23.20
N GLY A 519 0.00 -15.21 22.23
CA GLY A 519 0.34 -15.18 20.81
C GLY A 519 -0.75 -14.51 19.96
N THR A 520 -0.38 -14.15 18.74
CA THR A 520 -1.27 -13.64 17.70
C THR A 520 -0.89 -14.29 16.36
N GLU A 521 -1.51 -13.87 15.27
CA GLU A 521 -1.13 -14.29 13.92
C GLU A 521 -0.64 -13.07 13.13
N ILE A 522 0.44 -13.22 12.36
CA ILE A 522 0.72 -12.31 11.25
C ILE A 522 0.02 -12.84 10.00
N ARG A 523 -0.65 -11.97 9.26
CA ARG A 523 -1.30 -12.24 7.97
C ARG A 523 -0.45 -11.62 6.87
N ILE A 524 0.12 -12.46 6.00
CA ILE A 524 0.79 -11.97 4.79
C ILE A 524 -0.28 -11.69 3.74
N ASP A 525 -0.63 -10.41 3.56
CA ASP A 525 -1.60 -9.98 2.56
C ASP A 525 -1.11 -10.32 1.15
N ALA A 526 -2.02 -10.63 0.23
CA ALA A 526 -1.67 -10.95 -1.16
C ALA A 526 -0.93 -9.81 -1.89
N THR A 527 -1.03 -8.58 -1.36
CA THR A 527 -0.41 -7.38 -1.91
C THR A 527 0.97 -7.06 -1.29
N ALA A 528 1.41 -7.80 -0.27
CA ALA A 528 2.71 -7.62 0.38
C ALA A 528 3.86 -8.24 -0.45
N THR A 529 4.07 -7.73 -1.66
CA THR A 529 5.04 -8.28 -2.64
C THR A 529 6.49 -8.27 -2.15
N ASN A 530 6.84 -7.42 -1.19
CA ASN A 530 8.17 -7.40 -0.57
C ASN A 530 8.42 -8.57 0.39
N LEU A 531 7.35 -9.14 0.97
CA LEU A 531 7.46 -10.24 1.94
C LEU A 531 7.28 -11.61 1.29
N ILE A 532 6.39 -11.73 0.30
CA ILE A 532 6.09 -13.00 -0.36
C ILE A 532 7.36 -13.59 -1.00
N GLY A 533 7.65 -14.85 -0.69
CA GLY A 533 8.83 -15.58 -1.17
C GLY A 533 10.11 -15.36 -0.34
N THR A 534 10.12 -14.41 0.59
CA THR A 534 11.25 -14.23 1.51
C THR A 534 11.26 -15.31 2.61
N THR A 535 12.44 -15.66 3.11
CA THR A 535 12.61 -16.65 4.17
C THR A 535 11.97 -16.18 5.47
N ILE A 536 11.18 -17.06 6.11
CA ILE A 536 10.61 -16.82 7.43
C ILE A 536 11.78 -16.77 8.44
N PRO A 537 11.97 -15.65 9.17
CA PRO A 537 13.05 -15.54 10.14
C PRO A 537 12.94 -16.60 11.23
N THR A 538 14.03 -17.31 11.50
CA THR A 538 14.15 -18.30 12.59
C THR A 538 14.69 -17.70 13.88
N VAL A 539 15.08 -16.43 13.85
CA VAL A 539 15.57 -15.67 15.00
C VAL A 539 14.49 -14.69 15.47
N THR A 540 14.52 -14.31 16.75
CA THR A 540 13.56 -13.39 17.34
C THR A 540 13.50 -12.05 16.60
N GLN A 541 12.28 -11.60 16.28
CA GLN A 541 12.01 -10.41 15.51
C GLN A 541 11.29 -9.34 16.34
N ASP A 542 11.57 -8.09 16.04
CA ASP A 542 10.66 -6.97 16.26
C ASP A 542 9.72 -6.89 15.06
N ILE A 543 8.42 -6.98 15.31
CA ILE A 543 7.39 -7.11 14.26
C ILE A 543 6.51 -5.87 14.28
N THR A 544 6.52 -5.10 13.19
CA THR A 544 5.63 -3.95 12.98
C THR A 544 4.48 -4.35 12.06
N GLY A 545 3.27 -3.88 12.31
CA GLY A 545 2.15 -4.16 11.43
C GLY A 545 0.87 -3.47 11.87
N LEU A 546 -0.09 -3.42 10.94
CA LEU A 546 -1.43 -2.92 11.23
C LEU A 546 -2.26 -3.99 11.90
N VAL A 547 -2.98 -3.62 12.95
CA VAL A 547 -3.89 -4.55 13.64
C VAL A 547 -5.20 -4.64 12.87
N GLY A 548 -5.55 -5.82 12.40
CA GLY A 548 -6.90 -6.14 11.91
C GLY A 548 -7.56 -7.23 12.75
N ARG A 549 -8.85 -7.44 12.50
CA ARG A 549 -9.71 -8.41 13.17
C ARG A 549 -10.42 -9.27 12.13
N PHE A 550 -10.48 -10.57 12.41
CA PHE A 550 -11.12 -11.54 11.55
C PHE A 550 -12.04 -12.45 12.35
N ILE A 551 -13.34 -12.41 12.03
CA ILE A 551 -14.36 -13.30 12.54
C ILE A 551 -14.76 -14.25 11.41
N ASN A 552 -14.41 -15.52 11.55
CA ASN A 552 -14.73 -16.53 10.53
C ASN A 552 -16.23 -16.92 10.53
N ALA A 553 -16.66 -17.72 9.55
CA ALA A 553 -18.06 -18.17 9.42
C ALA A 553 -18.59 -18.95 10.63
N THR A 554 -17.71 -19.53 11.46
CA THR A 554 -18.09 -20.25 12.69
C THR A 554 -18.10 -19.36 13.93
N GLY A 555 -17.86 -18.05 13.77
CA GLY A 555 -17.85 -17.07 14.86
C GLY A 555 -16.53 -16.99 15.64
N THR A 556 -15.46 -17.66 15.20
CA THR A 556 -14.14 -17.56 15.81
C THR A 556 -13.55 -16.19 15.52
N ASP A 557 -13.31 -15.42 16.57
CA ASP A 557 -12.79 -14.06 16.54
C ASP A 557 -11.29 -14.05 16.78
N LYS A 558 -10.54 -13.45 15.85
CA LYS A 558 -9.09 -13.41 15.86
C LYS A 558 -8.58 -12.00 15.57
N LEU A 559 -7.53 -11.61 16.29
CA LEU A 559 -6.73 -10.42 15.96
C LEU A 559 -5.51 -10.85 15.16
N GLN A 560 -5.17 -10.05 14.16
CA GLN A 560 -4.08 -10.35 13.22
C GLN A 560 -3.25 -9.10 12.95
N LEU A 561 -1.94 -9.27 12.77
CA LEU A 561 -1.05 -8.21 12.30
C LEU A 561 -0.82 -8.31 10.79
N PHE A 562 -0.84 -7.17 10.11
CA PHE A 562 -0.53 -7.07 8.69
C PHE A 562 0.81 -6.35 8.48
N PRO A 563 1.95 -7.06 8.50
CA PRO A 563 3.21 -6.52 8.00
C PRO A 563 3.16 -6.42 6.46
N SER A 564 3.87 -5.44 5.90
CA SER A 564 3.82 -5.14 4.46
C SER A 564 5.20 -5.05 3.81
N LEU A 565 6.24 -4.76 4.58
CA LEU A 565 7.62 -4.58 4.14
C LEU A 565 8.56 -5.53 4.88
N THR A 566 9.70 -5.87 4.28
CA THR A 566 10.76 -6.62 4.97
C THR A 566 11.30 -5.86 6.18
N THR A 567 11.29 -4.53 6.15
CA THR A 567 11.66 -3.67 7.28
C THR A 567 10.66 -3.70 8.44
N ASP A 568 9.47 -4.27 8.24
CA ASP A 568 8.52 -4.51 9.33
C ASP A 568 8.93 -5.72 10.18
N LEU A 569 9.88 -6.54 9.70
CA LEU A 569 10.46 -7.69 10.39
C LEU A 569 11.96 -7.44 10.58
N THR A 570 12.35 -6.99 11.77
CA THR A 570 13.77 -6.72 12.09
C THR A 570 14.25 -7.60 13.20
N ASN A 571 15.52 -8.03 13.16
CA ASN A 571 16.10 -8.78 14.27
C ASN A 571 15.96 -8.00 15.58
N SER A 572 15.38 -8.63 16.59
CA SER A 572 15.23 -8.02 17.90
C SER A 572 16.57 -7.99 18.63
N ALA A 573 16.81 -6.94 19.41
CA ALA A 573 17.99 -6.85 20.27
C ALA A 573 17.93 -7.88 21.42
N ASN A 574 16.72 -8.27 21.82
CA ASN A 574 16.50 -9.32 22.81
C ASN A 574 16.08 -10.61 22.09
N THR A 575 16.86 -11.67 22.27
CA THR A 575 16.49 -13.00 21.78
C THR A 575 15.75 -13.75 22.87
N CYS A 576 14.65 -14.40 22.54
CA CYS A 576 14.06 -15.40 23.43
C CYS A 576 13.99 -16.75 22.74
N SER A 577 14.45 -17.77 23.46
CA SER A 577 14.09 -19.15 23.18
C SER A 577 12.68 -19.35 23.73
N VAL A 578 11.66 -19.32 22.88
CA VAL A 578 10.35 -19.86 23.29
C VAL A 578 10.52 -21.36 23.43
N SER A 579 10.89 -21.80 24.64
CA SER A 579 10.74 -23.18 25.09
C SER A 579 9.28 -23.37 25.50
N GLY A 580 8.37 -23.24 24.54
CA GLY A 580 6.94 -23.10 24.77
C GLY A 580 6.18 -23.25 23.47
N GLY A 581 5.53 -24.39 23.25
CA GLY A 581 4.81 -24.66 22.01
C GLY A 581 4.18 -26.05 21.95
N CYS A 582 3.44 -26.31 20.88
CA CYS A 582 2.93 -27.65 20.59
C CYS A 582 4.12 -28.52 20.13
N GLY A 583 4.51 -29.53 20.91
CA GLY A 583 5.38 -30.58 20.36
C GLY A 583 6.83 -30.57 20.78
N LEU A 584 7.12 -30.22 22.03
CA LEU A 584 8.46 -30.41 22.57
C LEU A 584 8.78 -31.90 22.68
N THR A 585 9.75 -32.41 21.93
CA THR A 585 10.11 -33.85 21.95
C THR A 585 11.19 -34.19 22.97
N THR A 586 11.92 -33.18 23.45
CA THR A 586 12.97 -33.32 24.47
C THR A 586 12.83 -32.20 25.50
N PHE A 587 12.92 -32.55 26.78
CA PHE A 587 12.93 -31.58 27.87
C PHE A 587 14.22 -31.80 28.65
N THR A 588 14.96 -30.73 28.90
CA THR A 588 16.19 -30.77 29.70
C THR A 588 15.88 -30.10 31.03
N ASP A 589 16.23 -30.75 32.14
CA ASP A 589 16.10 -30.15 33.46
C ASP A 589 16.97 -28.89 33.56
N ASP A 590 16.44 -27.85 34.22
CA ASP A 590 17.23 -26.67 34.57
C ASP A 590 17.47 -26.67 36.09
N PRO A 591 18.72 -26.93 36.56
CA PRO A 591 19.01 -27.06 37.98
C PRO A 591 18.80 -25.76 38.77
N ASN A 592 18.61 -24.62 38.08
CA ASN A 592 18.37 -23.32 38.69
C ASN A 592 16.91 -22.87 38.61
N LYS A 593 16.01 -23.76 38.17
CA LYS A 593 14.56 -23.53 38.07
C LYS A 593 13.80 -24.67 38.76
N LEU A 594 12.49 -24.49 38.90
CA LEU A 594 11.55 -25.52 39.30
C LEU A 594 10.78 -25.94 38.05
N ASP A 595 11.01 -27.17 37.63
CA ASP A 595 10.32 -27.80 36.50
C ASP A 595 9.07 -28.54 37.01
N VAL A 596 7.89 -28.16 36.52
CA VAL A 596 6.59 -28.71 36.95
C VAL A 596 5.88 -29.40 35.78
N PHE A 597 5.57 -30.67 35.96
CA PHE A 597 5.02 -31.56 34.95
C PHE A 597 3.66 -32.12 35.39
N ASN A 598 2.66 -32.15 34.52
CA ASN A 598 1.44 -32.93 34.73
C ASN A 598 1.13 -33.84 33.54
N TRP A 599 0.59 -35.03 33.85
CA TRP A 599 0.27 -36.02 32.84
C TRP A 599 -0.81 -36.99 33.32
N ASN A 600 -1.92 -37.07 32.57
CA ASN A 600 -2.82 -38.20 32.66
C ASN A 600 -2.17 -39.39 31.94
N ILE A 601 -1.89 -40.46 32.68
CA ILE A 601 -1.18 -41.61 32.12
C ILE A 601 -2.15 -42.65 31.56
N GLU A 602 -3.47 -42.45 31.58
CA GLU A 602 -4.50 -43.39 31.07
C GLU A 602 -4.48 -44.74 31.82
N TRP A 603 -5.22 -44.83 32.93
CA TRP A 603 -5.44 -46.05 33.72
C TRP A 603 -4.19 -46.85 34.15
N LEU A 604 -3.03 -46.23 34.33
CA LEU A 604 -1.76 -46.91 34.61
C LEU A 604 -1.86 -47.96 35.72
N GLY A 605 -1.54 -49.22 35.38
CA GLY A 605 -1.60 -50.38 36.28
C GLY A 605 -2.99 -51.04 36.40
N HIS A 606 -4.01 -50.58 35.68
CA HIS A 606 -5.30 -51.27 35.61
C HIS A 606 -5.20 -52.50 34.68
N PRO A 607 -5.74 -53.67 35.06
CA PRO A 607 -5.58 -54.91 34.27
C PRO A 607 -6.26 -54.89 32.89
N THR A 608 -7.26 -54.01 32.66
CA THR A 608 -8.10 -54.03 31.45
C THR A 608 -8.43 -52.68 30.82
N ASN A 609 -8.08 -51.55 31.46
CA ASN A 609 -8.59 -50.23 31.05
C ASN A 609 -7.51 -49.30 30.50
N GLY A 610 -6.22 -49.67 30.61
CA GLY A 610 -5.13 -48.94 29.97
C GLY A 610 -5.11 -49.13 28.43
N PRO A 611 -4.17 -48.46 27.74
CA PRO A 611 -4.05 -48.48 26.29
C PRO A 611 -3.81 -49.90 25.75
N SER A 612 -4.67 -50.36 24.82
CA SER A 612 -4.77 -51.78 24.48
C SER A 612 -3.71 -52.29 23.51
N GLN A 613 -2.89 -53.26 23.95
CA GLN A 613 -2.58 -54.50 23.22
C GLN A 613 -2.14 -55.60 24.21
N SER A 614 -2.98 -56.62 24.35
CA SER A 614 -2.85 -57.86 25.15
C SER A 614 -3.09 -57.75 26.67
N GLY A 615 -4.02 -58.57 27.16
CA GLY A 615 -4.35 -58.65 28.57
C GLY A 615 -3.17 -59.10 29.44
N THR A 616 -3.34 -58.84 30.74
CA THR A 616 -2.46 -59.17 31.87
C THR A 616 -1.18 -58.34 31.94
N ASN A 617 -1.26 -57.25 32.70
CA ASN A 617 -0.16 -56.38 33.14
C ASN A 617 0.58 -55.67 32.00
N ASP A 618 -0.02 -54.61 31.47
CA ASP A 618 0.49 -53.25 31.26
C ASP A 618 2.01 -52.89 31.31
N ILE A 619 2.91 -53.85 31.13
CA ILE A 619 4.36 -53.70 31.27
C ILE A 619 4.89 -52.71 30.23
N THR A 620 4.34 -52.72 29.01
CA THR A 620 4.71 -51.78 27.95
C THR A 620 4.39 -50.34 28.34
N GLN A 621 3.19 -50.08 28.87
CA GLN A 621 2.80 -48.75 29.34
C GLN A 621 3.70 -48.28 30.48
N ILE A 622 3.89 -49.13 31.50
CA ILE A 622 4.74 -48.83 32.66
C ILE A 622 6.17 -48.55 32.21
N THR A 623 6.70 -49.31 31.24
CA THR A 623 8.05 -49.12 30.70
C THR A 623 8.16 -47.80 29.94
N ASN A 624 7.20 -47.50 29.06
CA ASN A 624 7.18 -46.26 28.29
C ASN A 624 7.01 -45.03 29.20
N ALA A 625 6.07 -45.08 30.14
CA ALA A 625 5.86 -44.03 31.13
C ALA A 625 7.09 -43.83 32.02
N SER A 626 7.75 -44.91 32.45
CA SER A 626 9.01 -44.84 33.20
C SER A 626 10.10 -44.15 32.40
N ASN A 627 10.24 -44.46 31.10
CA ASN A 627 11.24 -43.84 30.22
C ASN A 627 10.96 -42.35 30.03
N ILE A 628 9.73 -41.97 29.72
CA ILE A 628 9.31 -40.57 29.57
C ILE A 628 9.62 -39.75 30.82
N ILE A 629 9.17 -40.25 31.98
CA ILE A 629 9.36 -39.55 33.26
C ILE A 629 10.85 -39.41 33.59
N LYS A 630 11.65 -40.46 33.35
CA LYS A 630 13.10 -40.39 33.50
C LYS A 630 13.72 -39.34 32.57
N ASP A 631 13.33 -39.29 31.31
CA ASP A 631 13.95 -38.42 30.32
C ASP A 631 13.65 -36.94 30.58
N VAL A 632 12.46 -36.63 31.09
CA VAL A 632 12.04 -35.25 31.41
C VAL A 632 12.77 -34.69 32.64
N LYS A 633 13.06 -35.50 33.66
CA LYS A 633 13.78 -35.08 34.89
C LYS A 633 13.20 -33.85 35.62
N ALA A 634 11.89 -33.61 35.52
CA ALA A 634 11.23 -32.51 36.24
C ALA A 634 11.39 -32.65 37.76
N ASP A 635 11.19 -31.54 38.48
CA ASP A 635 11.27 -31.53 39.94
C ASP A 635 9.97 -31.96 40.60
N VAL A 636 8.84 -31.74 39.92
CA VAL A 636 7.49 -32.14 40.35
C VAL A 636 6.75 -32.77 39.18
N TYR A 637 6.21 -33.96 39.40
CA TYR A 637 5.30 -34.66 38.49
C TYR A 637 3.95 -34.84 39.16
N MET A 638 2.88 -34.29 38.58
CA MET A 638 1.50 -34.48 39.01
C MET A 638 0.81 -35.43 38.03
N LEU A 639 0.57 -36.67 38.47
CA LEU A 639 0.10 -37.76 37.62
C LEU A 639 -1.37 -38.07 37.88
N GLN A 640 -2.15 -38.27 36.82
CA GLN A 640 -3.55 -38.67 36.89
C GLN A 640 -3.73 -40.12 36.42
N GLU A 641 -4.83 -40.75 36.85
CA GLU A 641 -5.23 -42.12 36.50
C GLU A 641 -4.30 -43.24 36.97
N ILE A 642 -3.64 -43.06 38.11
CA ILE A 642 -2.84 -44.13 38.72
C ILE A 642 -3.76 -45.12 39.44
N CYS A 643 -3.73 -46.39 39.03
CA CYS A 643 -4.65 -47.42 39.54
C CYS A 643 -4.01 -48.36 40.59
N GLN A 644 -2.68 -48.51 40.57
CA GLN A 644 -1.93 -49.34 41.52
C GLN A 644 -0.94 -48.52 42.35
N TYR A 645 -1.15 -48.50 43.67
CA TYR A 645 -0.34 -47.75 44.64
C TYR A 645 -0.36 -48.41 46.02
N ASN A 646 0.80 -48.48 46.67
CA ASN A 646 0.92 -48.96 48.06
C ASN A 646 1.24 -47.78 49.00
N PRO A 647 0.29 -47.33 49.84
CA PRO A 647 0.52 -46.20 50.75
C PRO A 647 1.54 -46.49 51.86
N SER A 648 1.77 -47.75 52.21
CA SER A 648 2.75 -48.13 53.25
C SER A 648 4.17 -48.18 52.70
N ASN A 649 4.31 -48.38 51.39
CA ASN A 649 5.59 -48.37 50.68
C ASN A 649 5.40 -47.81 49.25
N PRO A 650 5.49 -46.48 49.06
CA PRO A 650 5.29 -45.86 47.75
C PRO A 650 6.25 -46.34 46.65
N ALA A 651 7.40 -46.91 47.00
CA ALA A 651 8.38 -47.47 46.07
C ALA A 651 8.20 -48.99 45.85
N ASP A 652 7.06 -49.57 46.26
CA ASP A 652 6.73 -50.97 46.04
C ASP A 652 6.58 -51.29 44.54
N VAL A 653 7.58 -51.97 44.00
CA VAL A 653 7.66 -52.38 42.59
C VAL A 653 6.60 -53.40 42.18
N THR A 654 5.79 -53.92 43.10
CA THR A 654 4.58 -54.70 42.75
C THR A 654 3.43 -53.81 42.28
N THR A 655 3.55 -52.50 42.44
CA THR A 655 2.61 -51.49 41.94
C THR A 655 3.20 -50.72 40.76
N ALA A 656 2.35 -50.31 39.82
CA ALA A 656 2.78 -49.50 38.68
C ALA A 656 3.44 -48.17 39.11
N PHE A 657 2.88 -47.47 40.10
CA PHE A 657 3.46 -46.25 40.64
C PHE A 657 4.84 -46.48 41.26
N GLY A 658 4.97 -47.52 42.10
CA GLY A 658 6.24 -47.86 42.74
C GLY A 658 7.32 -48.29 41.75
N THR A 659 6.93 -48.92 40.63
CA THR A 659 7.85 -49.24 39.52
C THR A 659 8.44 -47.98 38.88
N ILE A 660 7.61 -46.98 38.58
CA ILE A 660 8.07 -45.69 38.03
C ILE A 660 8.99 -44.97 39.03
N LEU A 661 8.56 -44.88 40.30
CA LEU A 661 9.34 -44.21 41.36
C LEU A 661 10.70 -44.90 41.59
N LYS A 662 10.72 -46.24 41.55
CA LYS A 662 11.96 -47.02 41.64
C LYS A 662 12.86 -46.79 40.44
N ALA A 663 12.33 -46.77 39.21
CA ALA A 663 13.10 -46.53 38.00
C ALA A 663 13.77 -45.14 37.99
N LEU A 664 13.08 -44.10 38.48
CA LEU A 664 13.66 -42.77 38.69
C LEU A 664 14.84 -42.80 39.67
N ASN A 665 14.64 -43.42 40.84
CA ASN A 665 15.69 -43.53 41.87
C ASN A 665 16.86 -44.41 41.43
N ASP A 666 16.64 -45.45 40.63
CA ASP A 666 17.74 -46.25 40.06
C ASP A 666 18.56 -45.46 39.04
N THR A 667 17.93 -44.53 38.33
CA THR A 667 18.58 -43.70 37.31
C THR A 667 19.34 -42.52 37.92
N TYR A 668 18.76 -41.85 38.93
CA TYR A 668 19.27 -40.60 39.48
C TYR A 668 19.83 -40.71 40.90
N GLY A 669 19.92 -41.92 41.44
CA GLY A 669 20.41 -42.19 42.79
C GLY A 669 19.29 -42.53 43.79
N ALA A 670 19.62 -43.42 44.72
CA ALA A 670 18.67 -43.88 45.72
C ALA A 670 18.15 -42.70 46.57
N ASN A 671 16.83 -42.64 46.75
CA ASN A 671 16.12 -41.59 47.49
C ASN A 671 16.25 -40.16 46.89
N THR A 672 16.63 -40.03 45.62
CA THR A 672 16.59 -38.73 44.92
C THR A 672 15.15 -38.23 44.73
N PHE A 673 14.20 -39.14 44.50
CA PHE A 673 12.78 -38.84 44.33
C PHE A 673 11.93 -39.53 45.40
N SER A 674 10.87 -38.86 45.81
CA SER A 674 9.80 -39.41 46.66
C SER A 674 8.44 -39.14 46.04
N GLY A 675 7.43 -39.89 46.43
CA GLY A 675 6.10 -39.74 45.84
C GLY A 675 5.01 -40.37 46.68
N GLU A 676 3.77 -39.95 46.43
CA GLU A 676 2.58 -40.43 47.11
C GLU A 676 1.32 -40.16 46.29
N CYS A 677 0.27 -40.91 46.56
CA CYS A 677 -1.04 -40.73 45.94
C CYS A 677 -2.08 -40.24 46.95
N SER A 678 -3.06 -39.48 46.44
CA SER A 678 -4.24 -39.09 47.22
C SER A 678 -4.95 -40.31 47.80
N SER A 679 -5.39 -40.19 49.05
CA SER A 679 -6.27 -41.18 49.69
C SER A 679 -7.67 -41.21 49.07
N ALA A 680 -8.08 -40.13 48.38
CA ALA A 680 -9.33 -40.05 47.63
C ALA A 680 -9.15 -40.58 46.19
N TYR A 681 -10.11 -41.37 45.72
CA TYR A 681 -10.10 -42.09 44.45
C TYR A 681 -11.50 -42.14 43.83
N SER A 682 -11.59 -42.47 42.54
CA SER A 682 -12.89 -42.62 41.87
C SER A 682 -13.66 -43.84 42.37
N THR A 683 -14.94 -43.66 42.67
CA THR A 683 -15.88 -44.68 43.16
C THR A 683 -16.99 -44.99 42.16
N SER A 684 -16.85 -44.60 40.88
CA SER A 684 -17.90 -44.76 39.87
C SER A 684 -18.28 -46.23 39.61
N VAL A 685 -17.41 -47.16 39.95
CA VAL A 685 -17.63 -48.61 39.98
C VAL A 685 -16.87 -49.20 41.19
N ALA A 686 -17.37 -50.29 41.77
CA ALA A 686 -16.64 -51.04 42.79
C ALA A 686 -15.44 -51.73 42.12
N ASP A 687 -14.33 -51.00 42.04
CA ASP A 687 -13.10 -51.39 41.38
C ASP A 687 -11.99 -51.63 42.42
N ALA A 688 -11.26 -52.73 42.27
CA ALA A 688 -10.11 -53.05 43.12
C ALA A 688 -8.90 -52.14 42.84
N ASN A 689 -8.85 -51.50 41.66
CA ASN A 689 -7.74 -50.65 41.22
C ASN A 689 -8.26 -49.26 40.79
N PRO A 690 -8.87 -48.48 41.71
CA PRO A 690 -9.50 -47.21 41.34
C PRO A 690 -8.46 -46.14 40.99
N GLN A 691 -8.84 -45.23 40.10
CA GLN A 691 -7.99 -44.12 39.66
C GLN A 691 -7.70 -43.10 40.77
N ARG A 692 -6.43 -42.73 40.91
CA ARG A 692 -5.92 -41.72 41.85
C ARG A 692 -5.20 -40.58 41.13
N VAL A 693 -5.05 -39.47 41.85
CA VAL A 693 -4.08 -38.41 41.53
C VAL A 693 -2.88 -38.58 42.44
N CYS A 694 -1.68 -38.54 41.87
CA CYS A 694 -0.43 -38.78 42.58
C CYS A 694 0.62 -37.71 42.28
N ILE A 695 1.58 -37.55 43.18
CA ILE A 695 2.71 -36.66 43.01
C ILE A 695 4.03 -37.42 43.16
N ILE A 696 5.00 -37.12 42.31
CA ILE A 696 6.42 -37.46 42.50
C ILE A 696 7.19 -36.15 42.56
N TYR A 697 8.15 -36.04 43.49
CA TYR A 697 8.95 -34.84 43.66
C TYR A 697 10.41 -35.15 44.00
N LYS A 698 11.30 -34.27 43.57
CA LYS A 698 12.75 -34.37 43.79
C LYS A 698 13.13 -33.83 45.16
N ASN A 699 13.72 -34.67 46.01
CA ASN A 699 13.96 -34.36 47.42
C ASN A 699 14.95 -33.20 47.66
N SER A 700 15.84 -32.93 46.71
CA SER A 700 16.76 -31.80 46.78
C SER A 700 16.08 -30.44 46.53
N VAL A 701 14.93 -30.44 45.84
CA VAL A 701 14.19 -29.22 45.47
C VAL A 701 12.93 -29.07 46.32
N VAL A 702 12.23 -30.17 46.63
CA VAL A 702 10.92 -30.13 47.27
C VAL A 702 10.96 -30.84 48.62
N THR A 703 10.57 -30.11 49.67
CA THR A 703 10.36 -30.66 51.01
C THR A 703 8.86 -30.57 51.36
N LYS A 704 8.20 -31.72 51.43
CA LYS A 704 6.78 -31.81 51.81
C LYS A 704 6.51 -31.21 53.20
N ILE A 705 5.46 -30.41 53.31
CA ILE A 705 4.86 -29.98 54.59
C ILE A 705 3.68 -30.89 54.92
N TYR A 706 2.69 -30.97 54.05
CA TYR A 706 1.56 -31.90 54.18
C TYR A 706 0.92 -32.21 52.82
N SER A 707 0.15 -33.29 52.79
CA SER A 707 -0.67 -33.70 51.66
C SER A 707 -2.03 -34.20 52.16
N LYS A 708 -3.12 -33.88 51.45
CA LYS A 708 -4.47 -34.39 51.73
C LYS A 708 -5.47 -34.14 50.60
N PRO A 709 -6.58 -34.87 50.52
CA PRO A 709 -7.71 -34.49 49.68
C PRO A 709 -8.30 -33.13 50.12
N MET A 710 -8.64 -32.25 49.17
CA MET A 710 -9.14 -30.90 49.47
C MET A 710 -10.44 -30.88 50.28
N PHE A 711 -11.33 -31.85 50.02
CA PHE A 711 -12.66 -31.96 50.61
C PHE A 711 -12.82 -33.21 51.49
N GLU A 712 -11.78 -33.64 52.20
CA GLU A 712 -11.72 -34.94 52.90
C GLU A 712 -12.97 -35.27 53.73
N ASN A 713 -13.54 -34.27 54.43
CA ASN A 713 -14.72 -34.42 55.28
C ASN A 713 -15.97 -33.68 54.76
N PHE A 714 -16.01 -33.39 53.46
CA PHE A 714 -17.12 -32.70 52.84
C PHE A 714 -17.76 -33.56 51.73
N THR A 715 -19.09 -33.57 51.77
CA THR A 715 -19.99 -34.12 50.75
C THR A 715 -21.16 -33.15 50.65
N PRO A 716 -21.49 -32.62 49.47
CA PRO A 716 -22.56 -31.63 49.35
C PRO A 716 -23.92 -32.28 49.66
N ALA A 717 -24.83 -31.54 50.29
CA ALA A 717 -26.18 -32.04 50.57
C ALA A 717 -26.98 -32.36 49.29
N THR A 718 -26.73 -31.58 48.23
CA THR A 718 -27.33 -31.73 46.90
C THR A 718 -26.25 -31.57 45.84
N TYR A 719 -26.30 -32.35 44.75
CA TYR A 719 -25.31 -32.31 43.68
C TYR A 719 -25.97 -32.06 42.32
N PRO A 720 -25.70 -30.91 41.63
CA PRO A 720 -26.53 -30.43 40.52
C PRO A 720 -26.08 -30.88 39.12
N PRO A 721 -26.96 -30.74 38.10
CA PRO A 721 -28.42 -30.70 38.16
C PRO A 721 -29.02 -32.12 38.26
N THR A 722 -28.17 -33.13 38.10
CA THR A 722 -28.47 -34.56 38.14
C THR A 722 -27.25 -35.25 38.77
N GLY A 723 -27.48 -36.22 39.65
CA GLY A 723 -26.42 -36.99 40.32
C GLY A 723 -26.66 -37.16 41.82
N THR A 724 -25.80 -37.96 42.46
CA THR A 724 -25.81 -38.20 43.91
C THR A 724 -24.66 -37.48 44.60
N PRO A 725 -24.77 -37.13 45.89
CA PRO A 725 -23.67 -36.51 46.64
C PRO A 725 -22.33 -37.25 46.58
N SER A 726 -22.36 -38.58 46.46
CA SER A 726 -21.16 -39.42 46.26
C SER A 726 -20.44 -39.17 44.93
N GLN A 727 -21.07 -38.49 43.97
CA GLN A 727 -20.50 -38.14 42.67
C GLN A 727 -19.73 -36.82 42.68
N PHE A 728 -19.75 -36.08 43.80
CA PHE A 728 -18.97 -34.86 43.97
C PHE A 728 -17.48 -35.12 43.73
N TRP A 729 -16.88 -34.28 42.88
CA TRP A 729 -15.53 -34.46 42.34
C TRP A 729 -15.30 -35.81 41.67
N ALA A 730 -15.81 -35.94 40.44
CA ALA A 730 -15.55 -37.11 39.58
C ALA A 730 -15.78 -38.47 40.28
N SER A 731 -16.87 -38.59 41.03
CA SER A 731 -17.15 -39.77 41.87
C SER A 731 -16.16 -39.99 43.00
N GLY A 732 -15.88 -38.95 43.80
CA GLY A 732 -15.08 -39.06 45.01
C GLY A 732 -13.57 -38.88 44.80
N ARG A 733 -13.10 -38.72 43.56
CA ARG A 733 -11.71 -38.34 43.24
C ARG A 733 -11.49 -36.84 43.46
N LYS A 734 -11.46 -36.48 44.74
CA LYS A 734 -11.25 -35.10 45.23
C LYS A 734 -9.86 -34.56 44.84
N PRO A 735 -9.71 -33.25 44.59
CA PRO A 735 -8.42 -32.63 44.29
C PRO A 735 -7.38 -32.91 45.37
N PHE A 736 -6.15 -33.16 44.97
CA PHE A 736 -5.05 -33.51 45.85
C PHE A 736 -4.24 -32.27 46.23
N LYS A 737 -4.37 -31.81 47.48
CA LYS A 737 -3.56 -30.70 48.02
C LYS A 737 -2.22 -31.24 48.48
N PHE A 738 -1.14 -30.65 48.00
CA PHE A 738 0.24 -30.92 48.42
C PHE A 738 0.95 -29.60 48.69
N LEU A 739 1.17 -29.28 49.97
CA LEU A 739 1.90 -28.08 50.37
C LEU A 739 3.36 -28.44 50.62
N ALA A 740 4.28 -27.70 50.00
CA ALA A 740 5.70 -27.96 50.15
C ALA A 740 6.53 -26.68 50.19
N LYS A 741 7.69 -26.78 50.85
CA LYS A 741 8.79 -25.85 50.65
C LYS A 741 9.53 -26.25 49.38
N VAL A 742 9.76 -25.30 48.50
CA VAL A 742 10.49 -25.47 47.26
C VAL A 742 11.78 -24.64 47.34
N ASN A 743 12.91 -25.28 47.12
CA ASN A 743 14.24 -24.69 47.18
C ASN A 743 14.88 -24.70 45.79
N ILE A 744 15.16 -23.51 45.25
CA ILE A 744 15.86 -23.31 43.99
C ILE A 744 16.95 -22.27 44.25
N ASN A 745 18.17 -22.48 43.77
CA ASN A 745 19.30 -21.55 43.96
C ASN A 745 19.56 -21.20 45.43
N ASN A 746 19.42 -22.17 46.35
CA ASN A 746 19.52 -21.99 47.80
C ASN A 746 18.51 -21.02 48.40
N GLN A 747 17.44 -20.70 47.68
CA GLN A 747 16.37 -19.85 48.15
C GLN A 747 15.08 -20.64 48.23
N THR A 748 14.36 -20.48 49.34
CA THR A 748 13.18 -21.29 49.66
C THR A 748 11.90 -20.47 49.60
N ASP A 749 10.87 -21.04 49.00
CA ASP A 749 9.50 -20.52 49.01
C ASP A 749 8.51 -21.64 49.32
N THR A 750 7.26 -21.31 49.65
CA THR A 750 6.23 -22.29 49.99
C THR A 750 5.11 -22.27 48.96
N VAL A 751 4.99 -23.37 48.21
CA VAL A 751 4.06 -23.55 47.10
C VAL A 751 3.02 -24.61 47.45
N LEU A 752 1.75 -24.32 47.13
CA LEU A 752 0.66 -25.27 47.17
C LEU A 752 0.42 -25.85 45.78
N PHE A 753 0.58 -27.15 45.62
CA PHE A 753 0.19 -27.87 44.41
C PHE A 753 -1.20 -28.48 44.62
N VAL A 754 -2.09 -28.32 43.65
CA VAL A 754 -3.45 -28.86 43.65
C VAL A 754 -3.63 -29.71 42.40
N GLY A 755 -3.37 -31.01 42.54
CA GLY A 755 -3.54 -31.98 41.46
C GLY A 755 -5.01 -32.36 41.27
N LEU A 756 -5.50 -32.39 40.03
CA LEU A 756 -6.87 -32.82 39.76
C LEU A 756 -7.00 -33.68 38.50
N HIS A 757 -8.07 -34.47 38.48
CA HIS A 757 -8.59 -35.15 37.31
C HIS A 757 -10.12 -35.04 37.38
N ALA A 758 -10.67 -34.05 36.67
CA ALA A 758 -12.06 -33.64 36.79
C ALA A 758 -13.04 -34.65 36.15
N LYS A 759 -14.34 -34.40 36.29
CA LYS A 759 -15.38 -35.22 35.65
C LYS A 759 -15.24 -35.10 34.13
N SER A 760 -15.20 -36.22 33.41
CA SER A 760 -15.16 -36.27 31.95
C SER A 760 -16.54 -36.14 31.28
N GLY A 761 -16.58 -35.96 29.95
CA GLY A 761 -17.79 -35.97 29.14
C GLY A 761 -18.27 -34.59 28.71
N SER A 762 -18.78 -34.50 27.47
CA SER A 762 -19.24 -33.28 26.81
C SER A 762 -20.75 -33.04 26.93
N ASP A 763 -21.50 -33.98 27.51
CA ASP A 763 -22.93 -33.79 27.74
C ASP A 763 -23.19 -32.74 28.83
N LEU A 764 -24.34 -32.07 28.76
CA LEU A 764 -24.70 -30.98 29.67
C LEU A 764 -24.74 -31.40 31.14
N THR A 765 -25.07 -32.67 31.43
CA THR A 765 -25.10 -33.20 32.80
C THR A 765 -23.67 -33.33 33.35
N SER A 766 -22.73 -33.84 32.55
CA SER A 766 -21.31 -33.90 32.91
C SER A 766 -20.69 -32.51 33.05
N TYR A 767 -20.99 -31.59 32.13
CA TYR A 767 -20.57 -30.20 32.18
C TYR A 767 -20.98 -29.51 33.49
N ASN A 768 -22.27 -29.58 33.85
CA ASN A 768 -22.76 -28.87 35.03
C ASN A 768 -22.19 -29.43 36.35
N ARG A 769 -21.96 -30.76 36.42
CA ARG A 769 -21.27 -31.39 37.55
C ARG A 769 -19.84 -30.88 37.68
N ARG A 770 -19.09 -30.87 36.57
CA ARG A 770 -17.73 -30.31 36.53
C ARG A 770 -17.71 -28.83 36.92
N LYS A 771 -18.63 -28.02 36.39
CA LYS A 771 -18.78 -26.60 36.75
C LYS A 771 -19.01 -26.41 38.25
N TYR A 772 -19.87 -27.22 38.87
CA TYR A 772 -20.12 -27.17 40.31
C TYR A 772 -18.88 -27.54 41.13
N ASP A 773 -18.23 -28.66 40.76
CA ASP A 773 -17.00 -29.14 41.40
C ASP A 773 -15.91 -28.05 41.36
N VAL A 774 -15.66 -27.49 40.19
CA VAL A 774 -14.64 -26.45 39.95
C VAL A 774 -14.97 -25.17 40.72
N ARG A 775 -16.24 -24.75 40.78
CA ARG A 775 -16.65 -23.59 41.59
C ARG A 775 -16.38 -23.81 43.07
N ALA A 776 -16.67 -25.00 43.61
CA ALA A 776 -16.37 -25.32 45.00
C ALA A 776 -14.86 -25.24 45.30
N MET A 777 -14.01 -25.73 44.38
CA MET A 777 -12.55 -25.58 44.53
C MET A 777 -12.11 -24.11 44.46
N TYR A 778 -12.60 -23.35 43.49
CA TYR A 778 -12.28 -21.93 43.39
C TYR A 778 -12.63 -21.17 44.68
N ASP A 779 -13.87 -21.31 45.16
CA ASP A 779 -14.32 -20.62 46.37
C ASP A 779 -13.48 -21.01 47.61
N THR A 780 -13.12 -22.30 47.74
CA THR A 780 -12.24 -22.76 48.83
C THR A 780 -10.81 -22.23 48.67
N LEU A 781 -10.24 -22.17 47.46
CA LEU A 781 -8.90 -21.62 47.25
C LEU A 781 -8.85 -20.13 47.61
N GLN A 782 -9.86 -19.36 47.20
CA GLN A 782 -9.97 -17.95 47.56
C GLN A 782 -10.14 -17.75 49.07
N ALA A 783 -10.89 -18.63 49.75
CA ALA A 783 -11.15 -18.50 51.18
C ALA A 783 -9.99 -18.96 52.07
N GLU A 784 -9.37 -20.11 51.75
CA GLU A 784 -8.33 -20.73 52.59
C GLU A 784 -6.92 -20.29 52.21
N PHE A 785 -6.69 -19.89 50.95
CA PHE A 785 -5.37 -19.65 50.38
C PHE A 785 -5.26 -18.32 49.59
N PRO A 786 -5.78 -17.19 50.08
CA PRO A 786 -5.91 -15.94 49.32
C PRO A 786 -4.60 -15.23 48.94
N THR A 787 -3.47 -15.67 49.51
CA THR A 787 -2.13 -15.08 49.30
C THR A 787 -1.07 -16.14 49.05
N ARG A 788 -1.49 -17.39 48.83
CA ARG A 788 -0.59 -18.53 48.71
C ARG A 788 -0.32 -18.79 47.24
N LYS A 789 0.97 -18.83 46.89
CA LYS A 789 1.45 -19.39 45.63
C LYS A 789 0.87 -20.78 45.40
N THR A 790 -0.09 -20.86 44.50
CA THR A 790 -0.86 -22.06 44.22
C THR A 790 -0.75 -22.42 42.75
N ILE A 791 -0.46 -23.69 42.47
CA ILE A 791 -0.45 -24.28 41.13
C ILE A 791 -1.54 -25.34 41.10
N VAL A 792 -2.60 -25.10 40.34
CA VAL A 792 -3.66 -26.06 40.02
C VAL A 792 -3.30 -26.73 38.70
N LEU A 793 -3.17 -28.05 38.66
CA LEU A 793 -2.65 -28.75 37.49
C LEU A 793 -3.21 -30.17 37.33
N GLY A 794 -3.31 -30.62 36.08
CA GLY A 794 -3.74 -31.98 35.75
C GLY A 794 -4.70 -32.01 34.57
N ASP A 795 -5.51 -33.05 34.52
CA ASP A 795 -6.55 -33.23 33.51
C ASP A 795 -7.83 -32.50 33.96
N LEU A 796 -8.08 -31.34 33.35
CA LEU A 796 -9.25 -30.52 33.63
C LEU A 796 -10.51 -31.08 32.97
N ASN A 797 -10.36 -31.98 31.99
CA ASN A 797 -11.39 -32.55 31.15
C ASN A 797 -12.25 -31.48 30.43
N ASP A 798 -11.77 -30.25 30.35
CA ASP A 798 -12.40 -29.11 29.70
C ASP A 798 -11.29 -28.13 29.31
N ASP A 799 -11.48 -27.37 28.23
CA ASP A 799 -10.54 -26.32 27.85
C ASP A 799 -10.83 -25.04 28.64
N VAL A 800 -9.84 -24.17 28.71
CA VAL A 800 -9.87 -22.87 29.40
C VAL A 800 -10.22 -21.71 28.47
N ASP A 801 -10.25 -21.91 27.15
CA ASP A 801 -10.76 -20.93 26.19
C ASP A 801 -12.20 -21.26 25.73
N LYS A 802 -12.53 -22.54 25.56
CA LYS A 802 -13.83 -23.04 25.10
C LYS A 802 -14.17 -24.39 25.71
N SER A 803 -15.38 -24.53 26.26
CA SER A 803 -15.76 -25.83 26.85
C SER A 803 -15.93 -26.93 25.80
N ILE A 804 -15.57 -28.16 26.17
CA ILE A 804 -15.81 -29.38 25.38
C ILE A 804 -17.30 -29.72 25.24
N ALA A 805 -18.14 -29.16 26.12
CA ALA A 805 -19.59 -29.20 25.97
C ALA A 805 -20.04 -28.11 24.99
N THR A 806 -20.55 -28.55 23.84
CA THR A 806 -20.96 -27.66 22.73
C THR A 806 -21.89 -26.54 23.18
N GLY A 807 -21.52 -25.30 22.84
CA GLY A 807 -22.32 -24.11 23.14
C GLY A 807 -22.22 -23.61 24.58
N GLN A 808 -21.34 -24.19 25.41
CA GLN A 808 -21.07 -23.71 26.76
C GLN A 808 -19.74 -22.96 26.85
N ILE A 809 -19.63 -22.05 27.82
CA ILE A 809 -18.34 -21.49 28.25
C ILE A 809 -17.56 -22.51 29.09
N SER A 810 -16.24 -22.34 29.22
CA SER A 810 -15.41 -23.20 30.08
C SER A 810 -15.99 -23.38 31.48
N SER A 811 -16.00 -24.60 31.99
CA SER A 811 -16.34 -24.90 33.40
C SER A 811 -15.34 -24.30 34.39
N TYR A 812 -14.19 -23.81 33.91
CA TYR A 812 -13.17 -23.09 34.66
C TYR A 812 -13.33 -21.56 34.59
N ALA A 813 -14.48 -21.06 34.12
CA ALA A 813 -14.83 -19.63 34.15
C ALA A 813 -14.47 -18.89 35.46
N PRO A 814 -14.62 -19.46 36.67
CA PRO A 814 -14.12 -18.86 37.92
C PRO A 814 -12.65 -18.46 37.93
N PHE A 815 -11.78 -19.24 37.28
CA PHE A 815 -10.35 -18.96 37.19
C PHE A 815 -10.00 -18.01 36.05
N LEU A 816 -10.93 -17.78 35.11
CA LEU A 816 -10.71 -17.04 33.88
C LEU A 816 -11.23 -15.62 33.96
N TYR A 817 -12.34 -15.42 34.67
CA TYR A 817 -13.15 -14.22 34.54
C TYR A 817 -13.54 -13.61 35.89
N THR A 818 -13.63 -12.28 35.94
CA THR A 818 -14.10 -11.56 37.14
C THR A 818 -15.58 -11.81 37.46
N ASN A 819 -16.40 -12.09 36.43
CA ASN A 819 -17.82 -12.45 36.56
C ASN A 819 -18.05 -13.89 36.05
N PRO A 820 -17.83 -14.91 36.89
CA PRO A 820 -17.82 -16.30 36.43
C PRO A 820 -19.21 -16.92 36.24
N ASP A 821 -20.27 -16.17 36.57
CA ASP A 821 -21.67 -16.61 36.43
C ASP A 821 -22.32 -16.13 35.11
N GLU A 822 -21.62 -15.35 34.29
CA GLU A 822 -22.08 -14.95 32.96
C GLU A 822 -22.12 -16.15 32.00
N THR A 823 -23.04 -16.14 31.03
CA THR A 823 -23.20 -17.22 30.04
C THR A 823 -22.63 -16.89 28.67
N VAL A 824 -22.07 -15.68 28.50
CA VAL A 824 -21.57 -15.15 27.22
C VAL A 824 -20.21 -14.48 27.45
N ILE A 825 -19.22 -14.82 26.63
CA ILE A 825 -17.81 -14.36 26.76
C ILE A 825 -17.66 -12.84 26.51
N ALA A 826 -18.62 -12.21 25.83
CA ALA A 826 -18.53 -10.83 25.34
C ALA A 826 -18.49 -9.73 26.42
N GLY A 827 -18.68 -10.06 27.71
CA GLY A 827 -18.70 -9.11 28.83
C GLY A 827 -17.63 -9.32 29.91
N THR A 828 -16.86 -10.41 29.85
CA THR A 828 -16.04 -10.85 30.98
C THR A 828 -14.59 -10.38 30.91
N ARG A 829 -14.10 -9.68 31.94
CA ARG A 829 -12.68 -9.30 32.08
C ARG A 829 -11.87 -10.49 32.63
N PRO A 830 -10.58 -10.65 32.25
CA PRO A 830 -9.70 -11.67 32.81
C PRO A 830 -9.63 -11.60 34.34
N SER A 831 -9.54 -12.74 35.00
CA SER A 831 -9.33 -12.84 36.45
C SER A 831 -8.05 -12.11 36.85
N ALA A 832 -8.13 -11.24 37.87
CA ALA A 832 -6.96 -10.58 38.44
C ALA A 832 -6.16 -11.49 39.41
N PHE A 833 -6.67 -12.69 39.72
CA PHE A 833 -6.15 -13.56 40.77
C PHE A 833 -5.57 -14.88 40.24
N TRP A 834 -5.96 -15.29 39.04
CA TRP A 834 -5.61 -16.60 38.49
C TRP A 834 -5.22 -16.47 37.03
N ASN A 835 -4.18 -17.21 36.65
CA ASN A 835 -3.65 -17.25 35.29
C ASN A 835 -3.51 -18.70 34.83
N PRO A 836 -4.36 -19.18 33.91
CA PRO A 836 -4.17 -20.44 33.21
C PRO A 836 -3.00 -20.31 32.22
N ILE A 837 -1.77 -20.54 32.70
CA ILE A 837 -0.56 -20.37 31.88
C ILE A 837 -0.57 -21.23 30.62
N SER A 838 -1.16 -22.43 30.68
CA SER A 838 -1.26 -23.32 29.51
C SER A 838 -2.36 -22.93 28.52
N LYS A 839 -3.16 -21.88 28.77
CA LYS A 839 -4.11 -21.33 27.78
C LYS A 839 -3.43 -20.96 26.47
N THR A 840 -2.16 -20.54 26.54
CA THR A 840 -1.37 -20.26 25.34
C THR A 840 -1.24 -21.46 24.39
N LEU A 841 -1.41 -22.69 24.90
CA LEU A 841 -1.39 -23.92 24.09
C LEU A 841 -2.75 -24.15 23.42
N SER A 842 -3.87 -23.87 24.09
CA SER A 842 -5.21 -23.84 23.48
C SER A 842 -5.30 -22.77 22.39
N ASP A 843 -4.82 -21.56 22.67
CA ASP A 843 -4.81 -20.45 21.71
C ASP A 843 -3.96 -20.76 20.46
N ALA A 844 -2.98 -21.66 20.61
CA ALA A 844 -2.16 -22.19 19.53
C ALA A 844 -2.77 -23.41 18.82
N ASN A 845 -4.01 -23.78 19.14
CA ASN A 845 -4.69 -25.00 18.69
C ASN A 845 -3.86 -26.27 18.93
N CYS A 846 -3.09 -26.33 20.03
CA CYS A 846 -2.49 -27.58 20.45
C CYS A 846 -3.58 -28.52 20.96
N ALA A 847 -3.46 -29.81 20.67
CA ALA A 847 -4.20 -30.85 21.38
C ALA A 847 -3.42 -31.30 22.62
N SER A 848 -4.06 -31.59 23.74
CA SER A 848 -3.38 -32.30 24.84
C SER A 848 -3.61 -33.80 24.82
N THR A 849 -4.38 -34.30 23.85
CA THR A 849 -4.59 -35.74 23.64
C THR A 849 -4.27 -36.16 22.21
N ALA A 850 -4.17 -37.46 21.97
CA ALA A 850 -3.90 -38.04 20.67
C ALA A 850 -5.13 -38.03 19.72
N SER A 851 -6.34 -37.86 20.28
CA SER A 851 -7.60 -38.04 19.53
C SER A 851 -8.55 -36.84 19.59
N PHE A 852 -8.44 -35.99 20.61
CA PHE A 852 -9.26 -34.80 20.78
C PHE A 852 -8.47 -33.54 20.39
N PRO A 853 -8.99 -32.67 19.51
CA PRO A 853 -8.20 -31.61 18.88
C PRO A 853 -8.00 -30.33 19.72
N ASP A 854 -8.53 -30.26 20.94
CA ASP A 854 -8.36 -29.09 21.85
C ASP A 854 -7.48 -29.47 23.07
N TYR A 855 -7.14 -28.49 23.92
CA TYR A 855 -6.28 -28.68 25.08
C TYR A 855 -7.12 -28.89 26.35
N ILE A 856 -6.85 -29.93 27.13
CA ILE A 856 -7.59 -30.23 28.38
C ILE A 856 -6.68 -30.53 29.58
N ASP A 857 -5.36 -30.62 29.37
CA ASP A 857 -4.37 -30.91 30.42
C ASP A 857 -3.64 -29.64 30.88
N HIS A 858 -4.30 -28.81 31.69
CA HIS A 858 -3.84 -27.46 32.01
C HIS A 858 -3.03 -27.32 33.30
N GLN A 859 -2.34 -26.16 33.37
CA GLN A 859 -1.77 -25.60 34.58
C GLN A 859 -2.32 -24.18 34.78
N ILE A 860 -2.84 -23.89 35.97
CA ILE A 860 -3.38 -22.61 36.41
C ILE A 860 -2.63 -22.17 37.66
N ILE A 861 -2.10 -20.96 37.65
CA ILE A 861 -1.31 -20.41 38.76
C ILE A 861 -2.01 -19.21 39.37
N SER A 862 -1.81 -18.99 40.67
CA SER A 862 -2.29 -17.80 41.37
C SER A 862 -1.42 -16.57 41.07
N ASN A 863 -1.96 -15.37 41.25
CA ASN A 863 -1.32 -14.07 40.94
C ASN A 863 -0.01 -13.81 41.68
N GLU A 864 0.22 -14.48 42.81
CA GLU A 864 1.47 -14.38 43.55
C GLU A 864 2.69 -14.91 42.78
N PHE A 865 2.49 -15.61 41.65
CA PHE A 865 3.57 -16.03 40.75
C PHE A 865 3.94 -15.00 39.67
N TYR A 866 3.11 -13.97 39.42
CA TYR A 866 3.28 -13.06 38.27
C TYR A 866 2.85 -11.59 38.50
N ASP A 867 2.45 -11.21 39.71
CA ASP A 867 2.21 -9.80 40.06
C ASP A 867 3.50 -8.98 40.22
N ASN A 868 3.45 -7.69 39.91
CA ASN A 868 4.59 -6.77 40.08
C ASN A 868 5.10 -6.79 41.54
N GLY A 869 6.40 -7.05 41.74
CA GLY A 869 7.03 -7.15 43.06
C GLY A 869 7.12 -8.55 43.71
N VAL A 870 6.94 -9.65 42.96
CA VAL A 870 7.08 -11.02 43.52
C VAL A 870 8.43 -11.24 44.20
N THR A 871 8.41 -11.47 45.52
CA THR A 871 9.50 -12.12 46.24
C THR A 871 9.29 -13.64 46.25
N GLY A 872 10.33 -14.43 45.98
CA GLY A 872 10.23 -15.89 45.98
C GLY A 872 10.12 -16.50 44.59
N ILE A 873 9.56 -17.71 44.48
CA ILE A 873 9.36 -18.41 43.20
C ILE A 873 8.33 -17.66 42.36
N LYS A 874 8.66 -17.37 41.11
CA LYS A 874 7.80 -16.75 40.10
C LYS A 874 7.71 -17.64 38.88
N TYR A 875 6.65 -17.49 38.09
CA TYR A 875 6.52 -18.22 36.84
C TYR A 875 7.61 -17.78 35.85
N SER A 876 8.35 -18.73 35.28
CA SER A 876 9.26 -18.45 34.17
C SER A 876 8.37 -18.29 32.95
N LEU A 877 8.10 -17.05 32.57
CA LEU A 877 7.35 -16.71 31.35
C LEU A 877 7.88 -17.57 30.18
N ALA A 878 6.97 -18.10 29.35
CA ALA A 878 7.23 -18.90 28.12
C ALA A 878 7.46 -20.35 28.31
N SER A 879 7.58 -20.79 29.55
CA SER A 879 8.10 -22.11 29.82
C SER A 879 7.08 -23.22 29.58
N VAL A 880 5.80 -22.89 29.42
CA VAL A 880 4.75 -23.90 29.31
C VAL A 880 4.75 -24.54 27.92
N SER A 881 4.85 -25.85 27.88
CA SER A 881 4.95 -26.64 26.64
C SER A 881 4.09 -27.88 26.73
N SER A 882 3.60 -28.30 25.57
CA SER A 882 3.03 -29.64 25.40
C SER A 882 4.13 -30.60 24.96
N PHE A 883 4.51 -31.53 25.84
CA PHE A 883 5.55 -32.53 25.57
C PHE A 883 5.01 -33.63 24.64
N ARG A 884 5.75 -33.99 23.60
CA ARG A 884 5.42 -35.05 22.65
C ARG A 884 6.53 -36.09 22.65
N PRO A 885 6.45 -37.11 23.53
CA PRO A 885 7.40 -38.19 23.55
C PRO A 885 7.51 -38.89 22.20
N VAL A 886 8.73 -39.23 21.79
CA VAL A 886 8.97 -40.06 20.59
C VAL A 886 8.81 -41.53 20.97
N VAL A 887 7.57 -42.00 21.01
CA VAL A 887 7.23 -43.41 21.31
C VAL A 887 6.37 -43.97 20.19
N SER A 888 6.78 -45.12 19.65
CA SER A 888 6.04 -45.82 18.61
C SER A 888 4.66 -46.24 19.12
N ASN A 889 3.60 -45.92 18.37
CA ASN A 889 2.22 -46.21 18.73
C ASN A 889 1.83 -45.68 20.12
N TYR A 890 2.28 -44.46 20.46
CA TYR A 890 2.08 -43.82 21.78
C TYR A 890 0.66 -43.99 22.34
N SER A 891 -0.36 -43.62 21.55
CA SER A 891 -1.77 -43.63 21.97
C SER A 891 -2.36 -45.02 22.22
N THR A 892 -1.67 -46.09 21.82
CA THR A 892 -2.13 -47.47 22.04
C THR A 892 -1.17 -48.28 22.89
N THR A 893 -0.09 -47.67 23.40
CA THR A 893 0.94 -48.36 24.18
C THR A 893 1.37 -47.61 25.44
N THR A 894 0.97 -46.34 25.60
CA THR A 894 1.49 -45.45 26.64
C THR A 894 0.42 -44.58 27.26
N SER A 895 -0.22 -43.72 26.49
CA SER A 895 -1.34 -42.89 26.95
C SER A 895 -1.97 -42.20 25.74
N ASP A 896 -3.27 -41.95 25.77
CA ASP A 896 -3.95 -41.05 24.85
C ASP A 896 -3.79 -39.57 25.22
N HIS A 897 -3.24 -39.23 26.39
CA HIS A 897 -2.90 -37.86 26.80
C HIS A 897 -1.42 -37.57 26.64
N TYR A 898 -1.09 -36.33 26.30
CA TYR A 898 0.27 -35.81 26.24
C TYR A 898 0.61 -34.98 27.48
N PRO A 899 1.85 -35.02 27.99
CA PRO A 899 2.19 -34.23 29.16
C PRO A 899 2.26 -32.72 28.92
N THR A 900 1.95 -31.95 29.96
CA THR A 900 2.20 -30.50 30.02
C THR A 900 3.34 -30.23 31.00
N VAL A 901 4.31 -29.42 30.58
CA VAL A 901 5.47 -29.04 31.40
C VAL A 901 5.61 -27.52 31.45
N SER A 902 6.05 -26.98 32.58
CA SER A 902 6.35 -25.56 32.77
C SER A 902 7.55 -25.38 33.68
N ARG A 903 8.09 -24.15 33.74
CA ARG A 903 9.21 -23.76 34.60
C ARG A 903 8.86 -22.56 35.48
N PHE A 904 9.45 -22.55 36.65
CA PHE A 904 9.41 -21.44 37.60
C PHE A 904 10.84 -21.08 38.02
N GLU A 905 11.09 -19.82 38.30
CA GLU A 905 12.42 -19.33 38.69
C GLU A 905 12.32 -18.48 39.95
N PHE A 906 13.43 -18.24 40.63
CA PHE A 906 13.42 -17.37 41.80
C PHE A 906 13.45 -15.89 41.38
N GLY A 907 12.39 -15.14 41.72
CA GLY A 907 12.33 -13.69 41.55
C GLY A 907 13.24 -12.99 42.55
N THR A 908 14.11 -12.09 42.07
CA THR A 908 14.93 -11.21 42.93
C THR A 908 14.18 -9.92 43.20
N ALA A 909 14.20 -9.45 44.44
CA ALA A 909 13.60 -8.17 44.82
C ALA A 909 14.33 -7.02 44.11
N CYS A 910 13.56 -6.08 43.57
CA CYS A 910 14.10 -4.84 43.02
C CYS A 910 14.84 -4.04 44.11
N PRO A 911 16.14 -3.74 43.93
CA PRO A 911 16.86 -2.95 44.92
C PRO A 911 16.25 -1.55 45.00
N GLN A 912 16.00 -1.07 46.22
CA GLN A 912 15.56 0.32 46.42
C GLN A 912 16.70 1.31 46.17
N ASN A 913 17.96 0.93 46.40
CA ASN A 913 19.11 1.78 46.12
C ASN A 913 20.20 0.95 45.46
N LEU A 914 20.77 1.45 44.37
CA LEU A 914 21.91 0.87 43.69
C LEU A 914 23.00 1.93 43.57
N THR A 915 24.21 1.62 44.04
CA THR A 915 25.36 2.53 44.02
C THR A 915 26.44 1.95 43.12
N LEU A 916 26.76 2.63 42.02
CA LEU A 916 27.72 2.21 40.99
C LEU A 916 28.95 3.11 41.08
N VAL A 917 29.82 2.84 42.05
CA VAL A 917 30.94 3.72 42.42
C VAL A 917 32.29 3.04 42.38
N ASP A 918 32.33 1.72 42.20
CA ASP A 918 33.57 0.96 42.15
C ASP A 918 34.14 0.92 40.71
N PRO A 919 35.46 0.88 40.50
CA PRO A 919 36.05 0.63 39.18
C PRO A 919 35.48 -0.62 38.48
N THR A 920 35.07 -1.64 39.23
CA THR A 920 34.41 -2.85 38.73
C THR A 920 32.97 -2.64 38.25
N ASP A 921 32.34 -1.52 38.60
CA ASP A 921 31.04 -1.11 38.07
C ASP A 921 31.17 -0.44 36.68
N SER A 922 32.40 -0.26 36.17
CA SER A 922 32.63 0.33 34.86
C SER A 922 32.42 -0.69 33.73
N PHE A 923 31.83 -0.24 32.62
CA PHE A 923 31.50 -1.09 31.48
C PHE A 923 32.35 -0.71 30.27
N SER A 924 33.04 -1.67 29.66
CA SER A 924 33.88 -1.45 28.46
C SER A 924 33.38 -2.13 27.19
N SER A 925 32.42 -3.05 27.32
CA SER A 925 31.80 -3.77 26.19
C SER A 925 30.47 -4.44 26.60
N GLY A 926 29.62 -4.72 25.61
CA GLY A 926 28.36 -5.47 25.80
C GLY A 926 27.20 -4.61 26.32
N THR A 927 26.01 -5.21 26.40
CA THR A 927 24.80 -4.53 26.88
C THR A 927 24.63 -4.74 28.38
N GLN A 928 24.43 -3.66 29.13
CA GLN A 928 24.35 -3.64 30.59
C GLN A 928 23.05 -2.99 31.04
N LEU A 929 22.29 -3.66 31.90
CA LEU A 929 21.04 -3.14 32.45
C LEU A 929 21.16 -3.08 33.98
N LYS A 930 21.00 -1.89 34.54
CA LYS A 930 21.03 -1.66 35.99
C LYS A 930 19.69 -1.06 36.42
N GLN A 931 18.95 -1.82 37.23
CA GLN A 931 17.59 -1.46 37.63
C GLN A 931 17.48 -1.30 39.14
N ALA A 932 16.71 -0.31 39.57
CA ALA A 932 16.22 -0.12 40.93
C ALA A 932 14.69 0.08 40.90
N SER A 933 14.00 0.01 42.04
CA SER A 933 12.53 0.09 42.09
C SER A 933 11.94 1.28 41.30
N ALA A 934 10.89 1.02 40.54
CA ALA A 934 10.08 2.04 39.86
C ALA A 934 9.38 3.00 40.81
N VAL A 935 9.10 2.55 42.05
CA VAL A 935 8.26 3.26 43.01
C VAL A 935 9.09 4.20 43.87
N ASN A 936 10.20 3.69 44.42
CA ASN A 936 11.07 4.40 45.36
C ASN A 936 12.58 4.15 45.11
N GLY A 937 12.94 3.60 43.95
CA GLY A 937 14.30 3.21 43.63
C GLY A 937 15.22 4.36 43.27
N ARG A 938 16.47 4.36 43.74
CA ARG A 938 17.51 5.31 43.34
C ARG A 938 18.76 4.62 42.83
N ILE A 939 19.26 5.06 41.67
CA ILE A 939 20.60 4.70 41.19
C ILE A 939 21.53 5.89 41.41
N VAL A 940 22.67 5.69 42.07
CA VAL A 940 23.74 6.69 42.24
C VAL A 940 24.98 6.18 41.54
N ALA A 941 25.52 6.91 40.57
CA ALA A 941 26.59 6.43 39.70
C ALA A 941 27.78 7.39 39.61
N THR A 942 29.00 6.86 39.78
CA THR A 942 30.28 7.53 39.47
C THR A 942 31.19 6.65 38.59
N ASN A 943 30.64 5.56 38.02
CA ASN A 943 31.37 4.58 37.19
C ASN A 943 31.59 5.06 35.74
N MET A 944 32.44 4.36 34.98
CA MET A 944 32.74 4.71 33.58
C MET A 944 32.09 3.76 32.56
N ILE A 945 31.61 4.31 31.45
CA ILE A 945 31.10 3.58 30.28
C ILE A 945 32.03 3.87 29.11
N THR A 946 32.70 2.86 28.60
CA THR A 946 33.81 2.97 27.65
C THR A 946 33.72 1.91 26.55
N GLY A 947 34.57 2.00 25.52
CA GLY A 947 34.67 0.99 24.46
C GLY A 947 33.41 0.87 23.60
N THR A 948 32.80 -0.32 23.57
CA THR A 948 31.57 -0.62 22.80
C THR A 948 30.36 -0.93 23.69
N ALA A 949 30.42 -0.51 24.96
CA ALA A 949 29.35 -0.80 25.92
C ALA A 949 28.05 -0.06 25.57
N ASN A 950 26.92 -0.72 25.85
CA ASN A 950 25.57 -0.16 25.78
C ASN A 950 24.89 -0.31 27.14
N ALA A 951 24.84 0.74 27.94
CA ALA A 951 24.37 0.68 29.33
C ALA A 951 23.06 1.45 29.54
N THR A 952 22.05 0.77 30.10
CA THR A 952 20.76 1.35 30.47
C THR A 952 20.58 1.33 31.98
N PHE A 953 20.34 2.49 32.58
CA PHE A 953 19.98 2.65 33.99
C PHE A 953 18.49 2.94 34.09
N GLN A 954 17.76 2.20 34.93
CA GLN A 954 16.33 2.41 35.15
C GLN A 954 16.01 2.48 36.64
N ALA A 955 15.35 3.55 37.08
CA ALA A 955 14.92 3.72 38.47
C ALA A 955 13.82 4.78 38.59
N LYS A 956 13.23 4.95 39.78
CA LYS A 956 12.44 6.16 40.11
C LYS A 956 13.30 7.42 40.00
N SER A 957 14.57 7.34 40.42
CA SER A 957 15.54 8.44 40.37
C SER A 957 16.94 7.94 40.01
N ILE A 958 17.64 8.67 39.14
CA ILE A 958 19.01 8.36 38.72
C ILE A 958 19.86 9.60 38.95
N GLU A 959 20.97 9.43 39.66
CA GLU A 959 21.90 10.49 40.03
C GLU A 959 23.29 10.15 39.52
N LEU A 960 23.78 10.95 38.56
CA LEU A 960 25.12 10.84 38.02
C LEU A 960 26.02 11.83 38.76
N ASN A 961 26.93 11.30 39.57
CA ASN A 961 27.81 12.07 40.42
C ASN A 961 29.18 12.28 39.77
N ALA A 962 29.95 13.23 40.31
CA ALA A 962 31.29 13.54 39.85
C ALA A 962 32.16 12.26 39.82
N GLY A 963 32.72 11.95 38.65
CA GLY A 963 33.43 10.69 38.37
C GLY A 963 32.77 9.83 37.28
N PHE A 964 31.46 10.01 37.05
CA PHE A 964 30.78 9.35 35.94
C PHE A 964 31.30 9.83 34.58
N LYS A 965 31.59 8.90 33.66
CA LYS A 965 32.07 9.21 32.31
C LYS A 965 31.48 8.25 31.27
N ALA A 966 31.11 8.76 30.10
CA ALA A 966 30.78 7.97 28.92
C ALA A 966 31.67 8.41 27.74
N ASP A 967 32.36 7.47 27.08
CA ASP A 967 33.25 7.76 25.94
C ASP A 967 32.49 7.88 24.61
N ASN A 968 33.12 8.51 23.61
CA ASN A 968 32.51 8.68 22.29
C ASN A 968 32.31 7.31 21.59
N GLY A 969 31.09 7.01 21.16
CA GLY A 969 30.73 5.75 20.50
C GLY A 969 30.09 4.69 21.40
N VAL A 970 29.98 4.93 22.71
CA VAL A 970 29.16 4.11 23.63
C VAL A 970 27.72 4.58 23.63
N ILE A 971 26.80 3.71 24.06
CA ILE A 971 25.40 4.08 24.26
C ILE A 971 25.12 4.06 25.76
N PHE A 972 24.63 5.18 26.28
CA PHE A 972 24.15 5.31 27.66
C PHE A 972 22.71 5.80 27.64
N LYS A 973 21.83 5.13 28.39
CA LYS A 973 20.42 5.48 28.50
C LYS A 973 20.01 5.54 29.98
N ALA A 974 19.41 6.65 30.40
CA ALA A 974 18.81 6.79 31.72
C ALA A 974 17.30 6.89 31.55
N GLU A 975 16.55 6.00 32.20
CA GLU A 975 15.10 5.92 32.07
C GLU A 975 14.43 5.94 33.44
N ILE A 976 13.36 6.73 33.52
CA ILE A 976 12.48 6.70 34.69
C ILE A 976 11.47 5.58 34.46
N GLY A 977 11.45 4.60 35.35
CA GLY A 977 10.63 3.41 35.17
C GLY A 977 11.04 2.24 36.03
N GLY A 978 12.33 2.14 36.38
CA GLY A 978 12.83 1.12 37.31
C GLY A 978 12.47 -0.32 36.96
N CYS A 979 12.69 -1.23 37.90
CA CYS A 979 12.00 -2.51 37.90
C CYS A 979 10.83 -2.44 38.90
N ASN A 980 9.72 -3.11 38.59
CA ASN A 980 8.49 -3.03 39.38
C ASN A 980 8.50 -4.01 40.56
#